data_AF-A0A4V2F5M0-F1
#
_entry.id   AF-A0A4V2F5M0-F1
#
_cell.length_a   1.000
_cell.length_b   1.000
_cell.length_c   1.000
_cell.angle_alpha   90.00
_cell.angle_beta   90.00
_cell.angle_gamma   90.00
#
_symmetry.space_group_name_H-M   'P 1'
#
loop_
_entity.id
_entity.type
_entity.pdbx_description
1 polymer ?
#
loop_
_entity_poly.entity_id
_entity_poly.type
_entity_poly.pdbx_seq_one_letter_code
_entity_poly.pdbx_strand_id
1 'polypeptide(L)'
;MKFNFLTTLLVFLFATLSIGAKTYYVSPNGNDNNSGNLSDPLQTLHRAIDLVSSGDIIYLRGGNHNYSNSVIITKNGNSSNPIKVFAYNGENAVLNFAMSENSSNRGVVLEGDYWHWKGITIQGAGDNGMLLSGNNNIIEDCIFRNNRDTGLQLSRYSSSANTIGDWPSNNLILRCESYDNKDSDNEDADGFAAKLTCGTGNVFKDCIAHHNIDDGWDLYTKSETGPIGIITLEGCIAHNNGKLTDGITSGAGDKNGYKLGSSAHKINHIVRRCIAFNNGKHGFTDNGNIGNIEFSNNTSFNNEGYNFHTRDGGGHTFVNNISFGTTQKDRLRGNYTAPNSFVGEEGGFAIDNSDFETLAQGPNSDPTVNGFLMLKEGSNLIDAGTNVTGISYNGSSPDLGAIEFGAVEPPKDPEIILSSTAGDGVVDLSWTVENLDVSALEVYRDTDPDPKGRSRIAFPASDSRNFRDTNVSNGTTYYYWVKANASVNSNRVSGTPGNPAIYLTTEAGDGSVALNWGLQDLSATALEVYRDTDADPKGRVRIAMVSADSRTYTDTNLDNGTTYYYWIKANASLNSNVASAQPVGSSKINLSANAGGDNITLSWSIENLAVSSLEIYRDTDSNPQGRSRIAMVSPDSRNFTDNEIIRGTTYYYWIKANASLNSNIASAATESGSAVRLSTSVENNSVTLFWDIEDLSVSSLEIYRDTDPDPKGRSRIAYSPTDSRAYTDSNVIPGTTYYYWIKANAFLNSNTASATPTNEDNTVNYDLIGYATLNGGTTGGEGGISITCSTGDCILEAIQQKKDGDITEPLIIYVNGTVTPSNTSASKIDVKEVQDISIIGVETDGLFDGIGIKIYKASNIIIQNVTVRNVTIGDKDAIGIEGPADHIWIDHCELYAEYQNVDKDYYDGLLDCKRDVEFITYSFNYLHDSWKMMLVGSSSSDTYDRKLTMHHNYFDNVNSRTPLYRGGSGHVFNNYYSGIGSTGINTRAGACLKVENNYFKDAINPIVWAYGDVAGSVDQSNNTFENVSWDFSSDSVNEPGSCQLSIPYPYSTSLHATEDVPSIVIAHAGVGKIGNTLSNFSQFGTSAKGELMAYPNPVGAANVLTINIPNYRGNEQIRIVNLLGKEVLKRPAKSNTEYIDVADFPSGQYIIQVKTTTSTQLKMFVK
;
A
#
# COMPACT_ATOMS: atom_id res chain seq x y z
N MET A 1 -90.45 19.98 -22.59
CA MET A 1 -90.00 19.29 -23.82
C MET A 1 -88.52 18.93 -23.61
N LYS A 2 -88.14 17.68 -23.89
CA LYS A 2 -86.88 17.00 -23.48
C LYS A 2 -85.60 17.62 -24.06
N PHE A 3 -84.49 17.45 -23.32
CA PHE A 3 -83.08 17.13 -23.66
C PHE A 3 -82.25 17.52 -22.41
N ASN A 4 -81.27 16.84 -21.84
CA ASN A 4 -80.71 15.48 -21.90
C ASN A 4 -79.64 15.42 -20.76
N PHE A 5 -79.37 14.24 -20.20
CA PHE A 5 -78.29 13.95 -19.24
C PHE A 5 -76.87 14.20 -19.82
N LEU A 6 -75.97 14.85 -19.06
CA LEU A 6 -74.58 14.43 -18.75
C LEU A 6 -73.83 15.51 -17.95
N THR A 7 -73.43 15.22 -16.71
CA THR A 7 -72.33 15.91 -16.03
C THR A 7 -71.52 14.86 -15.28
N THR A 8 -70.47 14.38 -15.95
CA THR A 8 -69.51 13.40 -15.46
C THR A 8 -68.11 13.97 -15.70
N LEU A 9 -67.32 14.04 -14.63
CA LEU A 9 -65.87 13.83 -14.56
C LEU A 9 -64.97 14.53 -15.62
N LEU A 10 -64.31 15.62 -15.23
CA LEU A 10 -63.04 16.04 -15.85
C LEU A 10 -62.18 16.75 -14.78
N VAL A 11 -61.52 15.96 -13.92
CA VAL A 11 -60.38 16.43 -13.11
C VAL A 11 -59.12 16.02 -13.85
N PHE A 12 -58.29 17.00 -14.14
CA PHE A 12 -57.03 16.89 -14.87
C PHE A 12 -56.12 15.80 -14.27
N LEU A 13 -55.86 14.76 -15.06
CA LEU A 13 -54.76 13.83 -14.86
C LEU A 13 -53.47 14.51 -15.38
N PHE A 14 -52.77 15.30 -14.56
CA PHE A 14 -51.36 15.55 -14.80
C PHE A 14 -50.59 14.41 -14.16
N ALA A 15 -50.40 13.33 -14.93
CA ALA A 15 -49.33 12.39 -14.64
C ALA A 15 -48.01 13.16 -14.82
N THR A 16 -47.37 13.52 -13.72
CA THR A 16 -45.96 13.88 -13.73
C THR A 16 -45.18 12.62 -14.08
N LEU A 17 -44.91 12.42 -15.35
CA LEU A 17 -43.86 11.51 -15.78
C LEU A 17 -42.56 12.00 -15.13
N SER A 18 -42.05 11.24 -14.16
CA SER A 18 -40.64 11.31 -13.78
C SER A 18 -39.85 10.91 -15.02
N ILE A 19 -39.27 11.89 -15.72
CA ILE A 19 -38.32 11.63 -16.79
C ILE A 19 -37.02 11.28 -16.08
N GLY A 20 -36.63 10.00 -16.14
CA GLY A 20 -35.33 9.56 -15.62
C GLY A 20 -34.18 10.31 -16.29
N ALA A 21 -33.04 10.39 -15.59
CA ALA A 21 -31.80 10.98 -16.10
C ALA A 21 -31.46 10.45 -17.51
N LYS A 22 -31.17 11.35 -18.44
CA LYS A 22 -30.78 11.01 -19.80
C LYS A 22 -29.27 10.84 -19.90
N THR A 23 -28.85 9.96 -20.81
CA THR A 23 -27.45 9.73 -21.13
C THR A 23 -27.16 10.17 -22.56
N TYR A 24 -26.17 11.04 -22.73
CA TYR A 24 -25.65 11.47 -24.02
C TYR A 24 -24.23 10.93 -24.23
N TYR A 25 -23.92 10.51 -25.44
CA TYR A 25 -22.61 10.02 -25.83
C TYR A 25 -21.97 10.99 -26.82
N VAL A 26 -20.73 11.37 -26.57
CA VAL A 26 -19.93 12.26 -27.45
C VAL A 26 -18.73 11.49 -27.96
N SER A 27 -18.46 11.52 -29.26
CA SER A 27 -17.33 10.83 -29.88
C SER A 27 -16.64 11.73 -30.90
N PRO A 28 -15.30 11.63 -31.10
CA PRO A 28 -14.63 12.46 -32.09
C PRO A 28 -15.09 12.20 -33.55
N ASN A 29 -15.79 11.07 -33.80
CA ASN A 29 -16.38 10.74 -35.11
C ASN A 29 -17.92 10.85 -35.09
N GLY A 30 -18.50 11.41 -34.03
CA GLY A 30 -19.93 11.66 -33.97
C GLY A 30 -20.36 12.78 -34.93
N ASN A 31 -21.64 13.14 -34.87
CA ASN A 31 -22.21 14.27 -35.60
C ASN A 31 -23.19 15.00 -34.68
N ASP A 32 -23.13 16.33 -34.60
CA ASP A 32 -23.99 17.11 -33.69
C ASP A 32 -25.46 17.16 -34.10
N ASN A 33 -25.79 16.64 -35.29
CA ASN A 33 -27.15 16.37 -35.72
C ASN A 33 -27.69 15.02 -35.23
N ASN A 34 -26.84 14.18 -34.63
CA ASN A 34 -27.22 12.89 -34.11
C ASN A 34 -28.06 13.03 -32.84
N SER A 35 -28.73 11.95 -32.49
CA SER A 35 -29.59 11.88 -31.30
C SER A 35 -28.81 11.83 -29.98
N GLY A 36 -27.52 11.51 -30.02
CA GLY A 36 -26.64 11.44 -28.86
C GLY A 36 -26.76 10.16 -28.05
N ASN A 37 -27.35 9.10 -28.61
CA ASN A 37 -27.34 7.77 -27.99
C ASN A 37 -26.03 7.02 -28.33
N LEU A 38 -25.78 5.87 -27.68
CA LEU A 38 -24.52 5.13 -27.83
C LEU A 38 -24.20 4.72 -29.28
N SER A 39 -25.22 4.36 -30.06
CA SER A 39 -25.08 3.96 -31.47
C SER A 39 -25.00 5.15 -32.44
N ASP A 40 -25.38 6.34 -31.97
CA ASP A 40 -25.52 7.56 -32.76
C ASP A 40 -25.04 8.78 -31.93
N PRO A 41 -23.73 8.87 -31.63
CA PRO A 41 -23.19 9.84 -30.69
C PRO A 41 -23.08 11.25 -31.29
N LEU A 42 -23.13 12.26 -30.43
CA LEU A 42 -22.82 13.66 -30.75
C LEU A 42 -21.33 13.79 -31.11
N GLN A 43 -20.98 14.83 -31.86
CA GLN A 43 -19.58 15.10 -32.21
C GLN A 43 -18.87 15.91 -31.12
N THR A 44 -19.54 16.92 -30.57
CA THR A 44 -18.93 17.90 -29.69
C THR A 44 -19.54 17.88 -28.30
N LEU A 45 -18.70 18.12 -27.30
CA LEU A 45 -19.14 18.38 -25.93
C LEU A 45 -20.05 19.62 -25.84
N HIS A 46 -19.82 20.67 -26.62
CA HIS A 46 -20.71 21.84 -26.68
C HIS A 46 -22.15 21.43 -26.97
N ARG A 47 -22.36 20.56 -27.97
CA ARG A 47 -23.69 20.09 -28.30
C ARG A 47 -24.33 19.29 -27.18
N ALA A 48 -23.56 18.47 -26.48
CA ALA A 48 -24.06 17.72 -25.33
C ALA A 48 -24.45 18.67 -24.18
N ILE A 49 -23.62 19.68 -23.88
CA ILE A 49 -23.88 20.71 -22.86
C ILE A 49 -25.20 21.45 -23.15
N ASP A 50 -25.48 21.76 -24.43
CA ASP A 50 -26.75 22.39 -24.82
C ASP A 50 -27.97 21.54 -24.45
N LEU A 51 -27.84 20.21 -24.56
CA LEU A 51 -28.94 19.25 -24.42
C LEU A 51 -29.18 18.77 -22.98
N VAL A 52 -28.13 18.66 -22.16
CA VAL A 52 -28.24 18.11 -20.81
C VAL A 52 -29.08 18.98 -19.88
N SER A 53 -29.74 18.33 -18.93
CA SER A 53 -30.39 18.93 -17.77
C SER A 53 -29.84 18.33 -16.48
N SER A 54 -30.20 18.90 -15.32
CA SER A 54 -29.78 18.39 -14.01
C SER A 54 -30.05 16.88 -13.88
N GLY A 55 -29.04 16.11 -13.46
CA GLY A 55 -29.10 14.66 -13.31
C GLY A 55 -28.65 13.87 -14.54
N ASP A 56 -28.56 14.51 -15.71
CA ASP A 56 -28.13 13.84 -16.94
C ASP A 56 -26.62 13.51 -16.92
N ILE A 57 -26.24 12.56 -17.77
CA ILE A 57 -24.87 12.07 -17.93
C ILE A 57 -24.40 12.31 -19.36
N ILE A 58 -23.20 12.86 -19.51
CA ILE A 58 -22.43 12.92 -20.75
C ILE A 58 -21.31 11.89 -20.65
N TYR A 59 -21.32 10.90 -21.53
CA TYR A 59 -20.20 9.98 -21.71
C TYR A 59 -19.33 10.42 -22.89
N LEU A 60 -18.09 10.81 -22.61
CA LEU A 60 -17.07 11.03 -23.61
C LEU A 60 -16.47 9.69 -24.03
N ARG A 61 -16.59 9.36 -25.30
CA ARG A 61 -15.91 8.22 -25.91
C ARG A 61 -14.43 8.50 -26.08
N GLY A 62 -13.62 7.46 -26.11
CA GLY A 62 -12.17 7.55 -26.25
C GLY A 62 -11.71 8.20 -27.55
N GLY A 63 -10.54 8.81 -27.49
CA GLY A 63 -9.89 9.54 -28.59
C GLY A 63 -9.81 11.05 -28.35
N ASN A 64 -9.18 11.73 -29.32
CA ASN A 64 -8.96 13.18 -29.26
C ASN A 64 -10.19 13.95 -29.76
N HIS A 65 -10.89 14.60 -28.85
CA HIS A 65 -11.91 15.60 -29.14
C HIS A 65 -11.19 16.94 -29.35
N ASN A 66 -11.02 17.33 -30.60
CA ASN A 66 -10.20 18.50 -30.95
C ASN A 66 -11.00 19.81 -30.86
N TYR A 67 -10.46 20.79 -30.16
CA TYR A 67 -11.05 22.11 -29.99
C TYR A 67 -10.08 23.21 -30.39
N SER A 68 -10.60 24.22 -31.08
CA SER A 68 -9.88 25.46 -31.41
C SER A 68 -10.36 26.67 -30.59
N ASN A 69 -11.30 26.45 -29.67
CA ASN A 69 -11.88 27.47 -28.79
C ASN A 69 -12.21 26.84 -27.43
N SER A 70 -12.37 27.66 -26.40
CA SER A 70 -12.79 27.22 -25.06
C SER A 70 -14.16 26.50 -25.05
N VAL A 71 -14.29 25.52 -24.17
CA VAL A 71 -15.57 24.93 -23.77
C VAL A 71 -16.08 25.69 -22.54
N ILE A 72 -17.09 26.55 -22.72
CA ILE A 72 -17.66 27.37 -21.63
C ILE A 72 -18.96 26.73 -21.14
N ILE A 73 -19.05 26.49 -19.84
CA ILE A 73 -20.16 25.79 -19.20
C ILE A 73 -20.75 26.68 -18.11
N THR A 74 -21.95 27.20 -18.36
CA THR A 74 -22.68 28.09 -17.43
C THR A 74 -23.96 27.47 -16.88
N LYS A 75 -24.34 26.28 -17.38
CA LYS A 75 -25.53 25.56 -16.94
C LYS A 75 -25.26 24.89 -15.59
N ASN A 76 -26.27 24.82 -14.72
CA ASN A 76 -26.14 24.23 -13.38
C ASN A 76 -26.85 22.88 -13.29
N GLY A 77 -26.26 21.97 -12.52
CA GLY A 77 -26.99 20.87 -11.88
C GLY A 77 -27.69 21.33 -10.59
N ASN A 78 -27.96 20.38 -9.70
CA ASN A 78 -28.38 20.67 -8.32
C ASN A 78 -27.84 19.60 -7.36
N SER A 79 -27.92 19.87 -6.06
CA SER A 79 -27.35 19.02 -5.00
C SER A 79 -27.86 17.57 -5.00
N SER A 80 -29.09 17.32 -5.45
CA SER A 80 -29.63 15.96 -5.57
C SER A 80 -29.37 15.32 -6.92
N ASN A 81 -29.08 16.12 -7.96
CA ASN A 81 -28.98 15.68 -9.35
C ASN A 81 -27.87 16.46 -10.07
N PRO A 82 -26.58 16.20 -9.75
CA PRO A 82 -25.48 16.81 -10.47
C PRO A 82 -25.45 16.38 -11.94
N ILE A 83 -24.91 17.23 -12.82
CA ILE A 83 -24.67 16.85 -14.22
C ILE A 83 -23.31 16.17 -14.31
N LYS A 84 -23.25 15.00 -14.96
CA LYS A 84 -22.04 14.17 -15.00
C LYS A 84 -21.37 14.23 -16.37
N VAL A 85 -20.04 14.33 -16.42
CA VAL A 85 -19.23 14.25 -17.64
C VAL A 85 -18.12 13.24 -17.41
N PHE A 86 -18.32 12.02 -17.89
CA PHE A 86 -17.43 10.90 -17.60
C PHE A 86 -16.79 10.38 -18.87
N ALA A 87 -15.54 9.92 -18.77
CA ALA A 87 -15.02 8.97 -19.75
C ALA A 87 -15.91 7.73 -19.78
N TYR A 88 -16.26 7.28 -20.98
CA TYR A 88 -17.08 6.09 -21.13
C TYR A 88 -16.25 4.84 -20.85
N ASN A 89 -16.59 4.10 -19.80
CA ASN A 89 -16.15 2.71 -19.64
C ASN A 89 -14.62 2.53 -19.59
N GLY A 90 -13.91 3.45 -18.93
CA GLY A 90 -12.44 3.46 -18.88
C GLY A 90 -11.77 3.79 -20.22
N GLU A 91 -12.51 4.26 -21.23
CA GLU A 91 -11.92 4.75 -22.48
C GLU A 91 -11.12 6.04 -22.21
N ASN A 92 -9.95 6.18 -22.84
CA ASN A 92 -9.15 7.41 -22.73
C ASN A 92 -9.76 8.53 -23.59
N ALA A 93 -10.60 9.36 -22.97
CA ALA A 93 -11.19 10.54 -23.56
C ALA A 93 -10.27 11.76 -23.37
N VAL A 94 -9.80 12.33 -24.48
CA VAL A 94 -8.89 13.49 -24.47
C VAL A 94 -9.59 14.70 -25.07
N LEU A 95 -9.79 15.75 -24.26
CA LEU A 95 -10.12 17.08 -24.77
C LEU A 95 -8.82 17.74 -25.19
N ASN A 96 -8.56 17.74 -26.50
CA ASN A 96 -7.33 18.27 -27.09
C ASN A 96 -7.58 19.67 -27.65
N PHE A 97 -7.19 20.67 -26.89
CA PHE A 97 -7.19 22.04 -27.34
C PHE A 97 -5.91 22.26 -28.15
N ALA A 98 -6.00 22.84 -29.34
CA ALA A 98 -4.84 23.13 -30.19
C ALA A 98 -4.69 24.64 -30.35
N MET A 99 -4.73 25.35 -29.22
CA MET A 99 -4.80 26.81 -29.20
C MET A 99 -3.42 27.42 -28.96
N SER A 100 -3.17 28.57 -29.58
CA SER A 100 -1.98 29.37 -29.30
C SER A 100 -2.04 29.99 -27.91
N GLU A 101 -0.90 30.23 -27.30
CA GLU A 101 -0.81 30.89 -25.98
C GLU A 101 -1.47 32.28 -25.98
N ASN A 102 -2.48 32.45 -25.12
CA ASN A 102 -3.25 33.67 -24.93
C ASN A 102 -4.16 33.51 -23.71
N SER A 103 -4.24 34.52 -22.83
CA SER A 103 -5.06 34.50 -21.60
C SER A 103 -6.59 34.41 -21.79
N SER A 104 -7.08 34.30 -23.03
CA SER A 104 -8.47 33.98 -23.35
C SER A 104 -8.67 32.54 -23.86
N ASN A 105 -7.59 31.83 -24.19
CA ASN A 105 -7.60 30.51 -24.79
C ASN A 105 -7.57 29.38 -23.74
N ARG A 106 -8.44 29.47 -22.74
CA ARG A 106 -8.62 28.43 -21.70
C ARG A 106 -9.23 27.17 -22.31
N GLY A 107 -8.90 25.99 -21.81
CA GLY A 107 -9.50 24.75 -22.29
C GLY A 107 -10.98 24.66 -21.91
N VAL A 108 -11.27 24.21 -20.70
CA VAL A 108 -12.63 24.18 -20.13
C VAL A 108 -12.81 25.34 -19.15
N VAL A 109 -13.88 26.11 -19.30
CA VAL A 109 -14.33 27.10 -18.31
C VAL A 109 -15.62 26.56 -17.68
N LEU A 110 -15.52 26.08 -16.43
CA LEU A 110 -16.64 25.53 -15.69
C LEU A 110 -17.17 26.57 -14.71
N GLU A 111 -18.05 27.46 -15.18
CA GLU A 111 -18.74 28.47 -14.36
C GLU A 111 -19.99 27.89 -13.65
N GLY A 112 -20.57 26.83 -14.20
CA GLY A 112 -21.75 26.18 -13.64
C GLY A 112 -21.50 25.43 -12.32
N ASP A 113 -22.56 25.28 -11.54
CA ASP A 113 -22.57 24.57 -10.26
C ASP A 113 -23.02 23.10 -10.40
N TYR A 114 -22.62 22.24 -9.46
CA TYR A 114 -23.06 20.84 -9.35
C TYR A 114 -22.77 19.99 -10.59
N TRP A 115 -21.53 20.04 -11.08
CA TRP A 115 -20.99 19.15 -12.10
C TRP A 115 -20.07 18.11 -11.49
N HIS A 116 -20.04 16.93 -12.10
CA HIS A 116 -19.10 15.87 -11.75
C HIS A 116 -18.36 15.40 -13.00
N TRP A 117 -17.06 15.67 -13.05
CA TRP A 117 -16.16 15.25 -14.11
C TRP A 117 -15.34 14.06 -13.67
N LYS A 118 -15.24 13.00 -14.49
CA LYS A 118 -14.47 11.80 -14.15
C LYS A 118 -13.68 11.24 -15.32
N GLY A 119 -12.38 10.99 -15.14
CA GLY A 119 -11.58 10.17 -16.05
C GLY A 119 -11.15 10.84 -17.37
N ILE A 120 -11.10 12.18 -17.43
CA ILE A 120 -10.90 12.93 -18.67
C ILE A 120 -9.52 13.57 -18.70
N THR A 121 -8.81 13.44 -19.83
CA THR A 121 -7.56 14.19 -20.07
C THR A 121 -7.88 15.52 -20.75
N ILE A 122 -7.33 16.62 -20.24
CA ILE A 122 -7.42 17.96 -20.82
C ILE A 122 -6.01 18.44 -21.15
N GLN A 123 -5.77 18.77 -22.42
CA GLN A 123 -4.44 19.16 -22.89
C GLN A 123 -4.43 20.22 -23.98
N GLY A 124 -3.30 20.90 -24.13
CA GLY A 124 -3.00 21.80 -25.24
C GLY A 124 -3.80 23.11 -25.23
N ALA A 125 -4.43 23.46 -24.10
CA ALA A 125 -5.04 24.77 -23.95
C ALA A 125 -3.99 25.87 -24.13
N GLY A 126 -4.42 27.00 -24.70
CA GLY A 126 -3.58 28.18 -24.89
C GLY A 126 -3.45 29.03 -23.62
N ASP A 127 -4.03 28.59 -22.53
CA ASP A 127 -4.02 29.15 -21.19
C ASP A 127 -4.24 27.94 -20.25
N ASN A 128 -4.90 28.12 -19.11
CA ASN A 128 -5.19 27.02 -18.20
C ASN A 128 -5.97 25.88 -18.89
N GLY A 129 -5.66 24.64 -18.52
CA GLY A 129 -6.40 23.46 -19.02
C GLY A 129 -7.87 23.53 -18.61
N MET A 130 -8.13 23.72 -17.31
CA MET A 130 -9.45 24.05 -16.79
C MET A 130 -9.40 25.29 -15.90
N LEU A 131 -10.33 26.22 -16.13
CA LEU A 131 -10.72 27.24 -15.17
C LEU A 131 -12.01 26.80 -14.48
N LEU A 132 -11.88 26.35 -13.23
CA LEU A 132 -12.99 25.98 -12.36
C LEU A 132 -13.50 27.23 -11.63
N SER A 133 -14.73 27.65 -11.93
CA SER A 133 -15.30 28.92 -11.48
C SER A 133 -16.67 28.81 -10.80
N GLY A 134 -17.33 27.66 -10.91
CA GLY A 134 -18.58 27.36 -10.21
C GLY A 134 -18.39 26.73 -8.83
N ASN A 135 -19.50 26.35 -8.20
CA ASN A 135 -19.57 25.82 -6.85
C ASN A 135 -20.04 24.37 -6.81
N ASN A 136 -19.66 23.66 -5.75
CA ASN A 136 -20.14 22.30 -5.47
C ASN A 136 -19.88 21.30 -6.63
N ASN A 137 -18.77 21.48 -7.34
CA ASN A 137 -18.34 20.60 -8.41
C ASN A 137 -17.36 19.53 -7.90
N ILE A 138 -17.36 18.38 -8.56
CA ILE A 138 -16.41 17.29 -8.32
C ILE A 138 -15.60 17.09 -9.61
N ILE A 139 -14.28 17.15 -9.50
CA ILE A 139 -13.35 16.81 -10.57
C ILE A 139 -12.55 15.60 -10.08
N GLU A 140 -12.75 14.44 -10.70
CA GLU A 140 -12.28 13.15 -10.22
C GLU A 140 -11.44 12.46 -11.31
N ASP A 141 -10.30 11.86 -10.97
CA ASP A 141 -9.50 11.03 -11.88
C ASP A 141 -9.19 11.73 -13.24
N CYS A 142 -9.08 13.06 -13.26
CA CYS A 142 -8.81 13.85 -14.47
C CYS A 142 -7.30 14.13 -14.60
N ILE A 143 -6.83 14.25 -15.85
CA ILE A 143 -5.42 14.56 -16.16
C ILE A 143 -5.33 15.90 -16.86
N PHE A 144 -4.49 16.82 -16.37
CA PHE A 144 -4.23 18.13 -16.97
C PHE A 144 -2.79 18.21 -17.44
N ARG A 145 -2.55 18.26 -18.75
CA ARG A 145 -1.17 18.23 -19.25
C ARG A 145 -0.89 19.08 -20.47
N ASN A 146 0.36 19.46 -20.66
CA ASN A 146 0.81 20.16 -21.87
C ASN A 146 0.01 21.44 -22.19
N ASN A 147 -0.61 22.07 -21.19
CA ASN A 147 -1.30 23.35 -21.36
C ASN A 147 -0.29 24.50 -21.32
N ARG A 148 -0.67 25.65 -21.88
CA ARG A 148 0.19 26.85 -21.98
C ARG A 148 0.13 27.76 -20.75
N ASP A 149 -0.48 27.27 -19.68
CA ASP A 149 -0.56 27.83 -18.33
C ASP A 149 -0.97 26.66 -17.41
N THR A 150 -1.33 26.94 -16.16
CA THR A 150 -1.73 25.99 -15.11
C THR A 150 -2.67 24.89 -15.60
N GLY A 151 -2.43 23.64 -15.18
CA GLY A 151 -3.31 22.52 -15.53
C GLY A 151 -4.78 22.75 -15.15
N LEU A 152 -5.06 22.95 -13.86
CA LEU A 152 -6.37 23.40 -13.38
C LEU A 152 -6.23 24.60 -12.44
N GLN A 153 -6.88 25.71 -12.79
CA GLN A 153 -7.00 26.90 -11.97
C GLN A 153 -8.41 27.04 -11.39
N LEU A 154 -8.53 27.16 -10.07
CA LEU A 154 -9.75 27.44 -9.34
C LEU A 154 -9.81 28.94 -9.02
N SER A 155 -10.61 29.67 -9.77
CA SER A 155 -10.80 31.12 -9.59
C SER A 155 -12.04 31.60 -10.33
N ARG A 156 -12.55 32.80 -10.01
CA ARG A 156 -13.72 33.35 -10.72
C ARG A 156 -13.43 33.52 -12.22
N TYR A 157 -14.42 33.23 -13.05
CA TYR A 157 -14.40 33.59 -14.48
C TYR A 157 -14.99 34.99 -14.67
N SER A 158 -16.16 35.25 -14.09
CA SER A 158 -16.82 36.55 -14.20
C SER A 158 -16.15 37.61 -13.33
N SER A 159 -15.71 38.71 -13.96
CA SER A 159 -15.17 39.86 -13.24
C SER A 159 -16.20 40.58 -12.36
N SER A 160 -17.49 40.31 -12.52
CA SER A 160 -18.55 40.85 -11.66
C SER A 160 -18.65 40.15 -10.31
N ALA A 161 -18.11 38.93 -10.17
CA ALA A 161 -18.02 38.21 -8.89
C ALA A 161 -16.93 38.84 -8.01
N ASN A 162 -17.24 39.94 -7.33
CA ASN A 162 -16.26 40.82 -6.70
C ASN A 162 -16.07 40.59 -5.20
N THR A 163 -16.84 39.68 -4.59
CA THR A 163 -16.69 39.31 -3.18
C THR A 163 -16.39 37.82 -3.03
N ILE A 164 -15.75 37.44 -1.91
CA ILE A 164 -15.42 36.04 -1.61
C ILE A 164 -16.63 35.10 -1.60
N GLY A 165 -17.84 35.62 -1.30
CA GLY A 165 -19.08 34.85 -1.36
C GLY A 165 -19.57 34.54 -2.77
N ASP A 166 -19.06 35.26 -3.78
CA ASP A 166 -19.36 35.03 -5.20
C ASP A 166 -18.30 34.17 -5.88
N TRP A 167 -17.24 33.79 -5.17
CA TRP A 167 -16.12 33.03 -5.71
C TRP A 167 -16.35 31.51 -5.58
N PRO A 168 -15.76 30.70 -6.47
CA PRO A 168 -15.96 29.25 -6.49
C PRO A 168 -15.68 28.62 -5.13
N SER A 169 -16.66 27.89 -4.61
CA SER A 169 -16.68 27.31 -3.26
C SER A 169 -17.15 25.85 -3.26
N ASN A 170 -16.76 25.10 -2.24
CA ASN A 170 -17.17 23.71 -2.00
C ASN A 170 -16.86 22.75 -3.17
N ASN A 171 -15.80 22.99 -3.93
CA ASN A 171 -15.38 22.08 -4.98
C ASN A 171 -14.44 21.01 -4.43
N LEU A 172 -14.60 19.77 -4.90
CA LEU A 172 -13.72 18.65 -4.61
C LEU A 172 -12.91 18.29 -5.87
N ILE A 173 -11.59 18.38 -5.78
CA ILE A 173 -10.67 17.88 -6.79
C ILE A 173 -10.04 16.62 -6.20
N LEU A 174 -10.31 15.47 -6.80
CA LEU A 174 -10.04 14.14 -6.24
C LEU A 174 -9.21 13.31 -7.22
N ARG A 175 -8.07 12.78 -6.78
CA ARG A 175 -7.22 11.85 -7.56
C ARG A 175 -6.88 12.34 -8.96
N CYS A 176 -6.71 13.65 -9.12
CA CYS A 176 -6.36 14.26 -10.39
C CYS A 176 -4.84 14.38 -10.53
N GLU A 177 -4.35 14.27 -11.77
CA GLU A 177 -2.94 14.38 -12.12
C GLU A 177 -2.70 15.64 -12.96
N SER A 178 -1.62 16.38 -12.70
CA SER A 178 -1.26 17.56 -13.50
C SER A 178 0.23 17.65 -13.78
N TYR A 179 0.61 17.67 -15.06
CA TYR A 179 2.02 17.63 -15.46
C TYR A 179 2.34 18.24 -16.82
N ASP A 180 3.61 18.60 -17.01
CA ASP A 180 4.13 19.19 -18.24
C ASP A 180 3.36 20.44 -18.70
N ASN A 181 2.72 21.16 -17.78
CA ASN A 181 2.12 22.45 -18.06
C ASN A 181 3.23 23.51 -18.12
N LYS A 182 3.18 24.35 -19.16
CA LYS A 182 4.28 25.22 -19.52
C LYS A 182 3.82 26.41 -20.37
N ASP A 183 3.95 27.60 -19.81
CA ASP A 183 3.83 28.88 -20.50
C ASP A 183 5.17 29.29 -21.17
N SER A 184 5.15 30.38 -21.94
CA SER A 184 6.33 30.80 -22.73
C SER A 184 7.45 31.47 -21.92
N ASP A 185 7.15 32.02 -20.74
CA ASP A 185 8.15 32.67 -19.87
C ASP A 185 8.71 31.74 -18.79
N ASN A 186 8.10 30.56 -18.58
CA ASN A 186 8.48 29.50 -17.66
C ASN A 186 8.32 29.91 -16.18
N GLU A 187 7.31 30.71 -15.88
CA GLU A 187 7.08 31.26 -14.53
C GLU A 187 5.64 31.10 -14.01
N ASP A 188 4.65 30.84 -14.87
CA ASP A 188 3.23 30.93 -14.46
C ASP A 188 2.48 29.57 -14.45
N ALA A 189 2.97 28.58 -15.19
CA ALA A 189 2.24 27.32 -15.38
C ALA A 189 2.48 26.31 -14.25
N ASP A 190 1.53 26.28 -13.32
CA ASP A 190 1.49 25.31 -12.22
C ASP A 190 0.83 23.98 -12.60
N GLY A 191 0.92 23.00 -11.71
CA GLY A 191 0.06 21.82 -11.77
C GLY A 191 -1.39 22.20 -11.46
N PHE A 192 -1.62 22.67 -10.23
CA PHE A 192 -2.91 23.13 -9.74
C PHE A 192 -2.77 24.52 -9.12
N ALA A 193 -3.80 25.35 -9.26
CA ALA A 193 -3.80 26.64 -8.60
C ALA A 193 -5.17 27.03 -8.07
N ALA A 194 -5.30 27.18 -6.75
CA ALA A 194 -6.47 27.79 -6.12
C ALA A 194 -6.10 29.21 -5.69
N LYS A 195 -6.03 30.10 -6.69
CA LYS A 195 -5.42 31.44 -6.57
C LYS A 195 -6.37 32.57 -6.93
N LEU A 196 -5.97 33.79 -6.56
CA LEU A 196 -6.60 35.07 -6.86
C LEU A 196 -7.98 35.29 -6.21
N THR A 197 -8.98 34.52 -6.62
CA THR A 197 -10.40 34.75 -6.32
C THR A 197 -11.14 33.43 -6.17
N CYS A 198 -10.80 32.74 -5.08
CA CYS A 198 -11.34 31.44 -4.72
C CYS A 198 -12.07 31.54 -3.37
N GLY A 199 -13.27 30.97 -3.29
CA GLY A 199 -14.10 30.96 -2.09
C GLY A 199 -13.69 29.87 -1.10
N THR A 200 -14.60 29.48 -0.22
CA THR A 200 -14.33 28.56 0.90
C THR A 200 -14.70 27.11 0.62
N GLY A 201 -14.18 26.17 1.41
CA GLY A 201 -14.62 24.77 1.39
C GLY A 201 -14.08 23.96 0.21
N ASN A 202 -13.13 24.50 -0.54
CA ASN A 202 -12.51 23.79 -1.66
C ASN A 202 -11.42 22.84 -1.14
N VAL A 203 -11.43 21.61 -1.67
CA VAL A 203 -10.55 20.52 -1.22
C VAL A 203 -9.84 19.91 -2.43
N PHE A 204 -8.53 19.76 -2.33
CA PHE A 204 -7.77 18.84 -3.18
C PHE A 204 -7.43 17.62 -2.34
N LYS A 205 -7.80 16.44 -2.85
CA LYS A 205 -7.60 15.17 -2.16
C LYS A 205 -6.95 14.15 -3.10
N ASP A 206 -5.87 13.51 -2.62
CA ASP A 206 -5.16 12.44 -3.31
C ASP A 206 -4.68 12.81 -4.73
N CYS A 207 -4.45 14.11 -4.99
CA CYS A 207 -4.03 14.61 -6.30
C CYS A 207 -2.50 14.63 -6.45
N ILE A 208 -2.01 14.54 -7.68
CA ILE A 208 -0.57 14.52 -8.00
C ILE A 208 -0.23 15.65 -8.97
N ALA A 209 0.72 16.51 -8.59
CA ALA A 209 1.27 17.53 -9.47
C ALA A 209 2.77 17.30 -9.67
N HIS A 210 3.19 17.08 -10.91
CA HIS A 210 4.60 16.86 -11.17
C HIS A 210 5.08 17.42 -12.48
N HIS A 211 6.36 17.74 -12.55
CA HIS A 211 6.99 18.20 -13.78
C HIS A 211 6.27 19.39 -14.45
N ASN A 212 5.62 20.25 -13.67
CA ASN A 212 5.11 21.53 -14.15
C ASN A 212 6.25 22.56 -14.15
N ILE A 213 6.19 23.56 -15.02
CA ILE A 213 7.32 24.48 -15.23
C ILE A 213 7.55 25.40 -14.02
N ASP A 214 6.48 25.80 -13.33
CA ASP A 214 6.55 26.56 -12.08
C ASP A 214 6.27 25.67 -10.86
N ASP A 215 5.12 25.77 -10.18
CA ASP A 215 4.86 25.01 -8.97
C ASP A 215 3.99 23.77 -9.18
N GLY A 216 3.99 22.87 -8.20
CA GLY A 216 2.95 21.85 -8.07
C GLY A 216 1.60 22.48 -7.74
N TRP A 217 1.58 23.27 -6.65
CA TRP A 217 0.42 24.06 -6.21
C TRP A 217 0.77 25.53 -5.99
N ASP A 218 -0.06 26.42 -6.53
CA ASP A 218 -0.02 27.87 -6.23
C ASP A 218 -1.34 28.39 -5.62
N LEU A 219 -1.25 28.96 -4.42
CA LEU A 219 -2.33 29.61 -3.67
C LEU A 219 -2.16 31.14 -3.60
N TYR A 220 -1.50 31.74 -4.59
CA TYR A 220 -1.24 33.17 -4.64
C TYR A 220 -2.53 34.02 -4.54
N THR A 221 -2.43 35.19 -3.90
CA THR A 221 -3.52 36.15 -3.72
C THR A 221 -3.08 37.54 -4.13
N LYS A 222 -4.00 38.34 -4.68
CA LYS A 222 -3.71 39.73 -5.06
C LYS A 222 -4.17 40.70 -3.98
N SER A 223 -3.38 41.74 -3.71
CA SER A 223 -3.72 42.81 -2.77
C SER A 223 -5.02 43.52 -3.17
N GLU A 224 -5.30 43.57 -4.47
CA GLU A 224 -6.48 44.20 -5.04
C GLU A 224 -7.77 43.42 -4.79
N THR A 225 -7.70 42.08 -4.74
CA THR A 225 -8.87 41.22 -4.54
C THR A 225 -9.05 40.79 -3.09
N GLY A 226 -7.98 40.78 -2.29
CA GLY A 226 -8.02 40.38 -0.89
C GLY A 226 -7.71 38.89 -0.69
N PRO A 227 -7.92 38.36 0.53
CA PRO A 227 -7.68 36.96 0.84
C PRO A 227 -8.68 36.03 0.12
N ILE A 228 -8.20 34.87 -0.32
CA ILE A 228 -9.04 33.75 -0.74
C ILE A 228 -9.56 32.96 0.47
N GLY A 229 -10.50 32.05 0.23
CA GLY A 229 -10.96 31.11 1.25
C GLY A 229 -9.89 30.09 1.65
N ILE A 230 -10.14 29.40 2.76
CA ILE A 230 -9.29 28.29 3.21
C ILE A 230 -9.37 27.17 2.17
N ILE A 231 -8.20 26.64 1.83
CA ILE A 231 -8.00 25.49 0.95
C ILE A 231 -7.48 24.36 1.82
N THR A 232 -8.09 23.18 1.67
CA THR A 232 -7.62 21.94 2.27
C THR A 232 -6.91 21.10 1.21
N LEU A 233 -5.66 20.74 1.49
CA LEU A 233 -4.86 19.79 0.74
C LEU A 233 -4.71 18.53 1.60
N GLU A 234 -5.18 17.39 1.12
CA GLU A 234 -5.17 16.12 1.85
C GLU A 234 -4.61 15.01 0.96
N GLY A 235 -3.61 14.25 1.41
CA GLY A 235 -3.10 13.10 0.64
C GLY A 235 -2.44 13.43 -0.70
N CYS A 236 -2.19 14.72 -0.99
CA CYS A 236 -1.68 15.15 -2.29
C CYS A 236 -0.16 14.96 -2.40
N ILE A 237 0.36 14.85 -3.63
CA ILE A 237 1.79 14.68 -3.92
C ILE A 237 2.28 15.73 -4.91
N ALA A 238 3.32 16.48 -4.55
CA ALA A 238 4.00 17.43 -5.43
C ALA A 238 5.46 17.03 -5.67
N HIS A 239 5.84 16.74 -6.92
CA HIS A 239 7.22 16.33 -7.18
C HIS A 239 7.81 16.77 -8.52
N ASN A 240 9.14 16.95 -8.54
CA ASN A 240 9.86 17.31 -9.76
C ASN A 240 9.35 18.58 -10.47
N ASN A 241 8.56 19.44 -9.81
CA ASN A 241 8.12 20.71 -10.39
C ASN A 241 9.33 21.66 -10.54
N GLY A 242 9.30 22.52 -11.55
CA GLY A 242 10.45 23.27 -12.06
C GLY A 242 11.23 22.58 -13.18
N LYS A 243 10.85 21.34 -13.54
CA LYS A 243 11.46 20.56 -14.62
C LYS A 243 10.43 19.70 -15.33
N LEU A 244 10.26 19.89 -16.63
CA LEU A 244 9.39 19.06 -17.47
C LEU A 244 9.93 17.63 -17.60
N THR A 245 9.07 16.68 -17.98
CA THR A 245 9.45 15.27 -18.16
C THR A 245 10.51 15.06 -19.25
N ASP A 246 10.59 15.97 -20.24
CA ASP A 246 11.63 15.99 -21.28
C ASP A 246 12.99 16.54 -20.80
N GLY A 247 13.04 16.99 -19.54
CA GLY A 247 14.24 17.51 -18.89
C GLY A 247 14.42 19.02 -18.99
N ILE A 248 13.55 19.75 -19.70
CA ILE A 248 13.59 21.21 -19.73
C ILE A 248 13.28 21.78 -18.35
N THR A 249 14.17 22.62 -17.83
CA THR A 249 14.00 23.28 -16.53
C THR A 249 13.53 24.72 -16.72
N SER A 250 12.70 25.24 -15.82
CA SER A 250 12.51 26.69 -15.72
C SER A 250 13.82 27.35 -15.28
N GLY A 251 14.21 28.44 -15.93
CA GLY A 251 15.35 29.24 -15.47
C GLY A 251 14.98 30.02 -14.21
N ALA A 252 13.97 30.90 -14.36
CA ALA A 252 13.59 31.92 -13.39
C ALA A 252 12.41 31.54 -12.47
N GLY A 253 11.58 30.56 -12.86
CA GLY A 253 10.42 30.13 -12.08
C GLY A 253 10.70 29.81 -10.60
N ASP A 254 9.63 29.77 -9.83
CA ASP A 254 9.61 29.56 -8.39
C ASP A 254 9.73 28.10 -7.96
N LYS A 255 9.22 27.12 -8.74
CA LYS A 255 9.61 25.68 -8.66
C LYS A 255 9.29 24.97 -7.34
N ASN A 256 8.26 25.40 -6.63
CA ASN A 256 7.88 24.81 -5.34
C ASN A 256 6.98 23.58 -5.54
N GLY A 257 6.97 22.68 -4.56
CA GLY A 257 5.90 21.67 -4.45
C GLY A 257 4.58 22.35 -4.10
N TYR A 258 4.56 23.05 -2.97
CA TYR A 258 3.40 23.77 -2.44
C TYR A 258 3.73 25.23 -2.11
N LYS A 259 3.26 26.17 -2.94
CA LYS A 259 3.30 27.61 -2.73
C LYS A 259 1.99 28.08 -2.07
N LEU A 260 2.02 28.26 -0.74
CA LEU A 260 0.81 28.43 0.08
C LEU A 260 0.43 29.91 0.32
N GLY A 261 0.76 30.76 -0.66
CA GLY A 261 0.17 32.07 -0.90
C GLY A 261 0.99 33.30 -0.47
N SER A 262 0.72 34.43 -1.12
CA SER A 262 0.81 35.82 -0.60
C SER A 262 0.17 36.73 -1.67
N SER A 263 -0.28 37.96 -1.41
CA SER A 263 0.54 39.16 -1.22
C SER A 263 0.37 39.82 0.17
N ALA A 264 0.77 39.10 1.21
CA ALA A 264 0.75 39.45 2.64
C ALA A 264 -0.63 39.38 3.35
N HIS A 265 -1.54 38.56 2.83
CA HIS A 265 -2.77 38.18 3.52
C HIS A 265 -2.56 37.05 4.53
N LYS A 266 -3.49 36.94 5.50
CA LYS A 266 -3.52 35.90 6.54
C LYS A 266 -4.57 34.87 6.20
N ILE A 267 -4.15 33.68 5.75
CA ILE A 267 -5.06 32.61 5.37
C ILE A 267 -4.57 31.32 6.01
N ASN A 268 -5.47 30.64 6.72
CA ASN A 268 -5.16 29.45 7.50
C ASN A 268 -5.45 28.20 6.65
N HIS A 269 -4.66 28.00 5.59
CA HIS A 269 -4.75 26.79 4.78
C HIS A 269 -4.48 25.55 5.62
N ILE A 270 -4.99 24.41 5.18
CA ILE A 270 -4.85 23.12 5.86
C ILE A 270 -4.10 22.18 4.90
N VAL A 271 -2.95 21.67 5.32
CA VAL A 271 -2.10 20.77 4.53
C VAL A 271 -1.81 19.52 5.36
N ARG A 272 -2.43 18.40 4.97
CA ARG A 272 -2.38 17.13 5.72
C ARG A 272 -2.00 15.96 4.84
N ARG A 273 -1.20 15.03 5.36
CA ARG A 273 -0.84 13.80 4.62
C ARG A 273 -0.27 14.08 3.22
N CYS A 274 0.31 15.27 3.00
CA CYS A 274 0.85 15.64 1.70
C CYS A 274 2.33 15.28 1.60
N ILE A 275 2.78 14.97 0.39
CA ILE A 275 4.16 14.60 0.10
C ILE A 275 4.78 15.60 -0.88
N ALA A 276 5.96 16.13 -0.57
CA ALA A 276 6.72 16.98 -1.49
C ALA A 276 8.15 16.45 -1.71
N PHE A 277 8.54 16.14 -2.95
CA PHE A 277 9.90 15.65 -3.20
C PHE A 277 10.51 16.07 -4.53
N ASN A 278 11.85 16.19 -4.56
CA ASN A 278 12.62 16.50 -5.78
C ASN A 278 12.15 17.76 -6.55
N ASN A 279 11.44 18.69 -5.91
CA ASN A 279 11.04 19.94 -6.56
C ASN A 279 12.26 20.87 -6.72
N GLY A 280 12.27 21.68 -7.78
CA GLY A 280 13.38 22.56 -8.15
C GLY A 280 13.64 23.71 -7.16
N LYS A 281 12.82 23.86 -6.11
CA LYS A 281 13.05 24.76 -4.98
C LYS A 281 12.48 24.20 -3.69
N HIS A 282 11.39 24.73 -3.14
CA HIS A 282 10.90 24.31 -1.83
C HIS A 282 9.93 23.15 -1.93
N GLY A 283 9.91 22.25 -0.94
CA GLY A 283 8.82 21.29 -0.78
C GLY A 283 7.53 22.02 -0.42
N PHE A 284 7.49 22.57 0.79
CA PHE A 284 6.41 23.41 1.29
C PHE A 284 6.91 24.83 1.56
N THR A 285 6.21 25.86 1.06
CA THR A 285 6.48 27.24 1.44
C THR A 285 5.22 28.02 1.75
N ASP A 286 5.26 28.84 2.79
CA ASP A 286 4.18 29.79 3.10
C ASP A 286 4.04 30.90 2.06
N ASN A 287 5.02 31.06 1.17
CA ASN A 287 5.19 32.15 0.21
C ASN A 287 4.92 33.60 0.72
N GLY A 288 4.97 33.84 2.04
CA GLY A 288 4.66 35.12 2.66
C GLY A 288 3.22 35.28 3.19
N ASN A 289 2.43 34.21 3.19
CA ASN A 289 1.18 34.14 3.94
C ASN A 289 1.47 34.12 5.45
N ILE A 290 1.07 35.19 6.14
CA ILE A 290 1.32 35.38 7.58
C ILE A 290 0.16 34.87 8.46
N GLY A 291 -0.67 33.96 7.93
CA GLY A 291 -1.71 33.26 8.67
C GLY A 291 -1.17 32.18 9.61
N ASN A 292 -2.07 31.30 10.08
CA ASN A 292 -1.76 30.07 10.77
C ASN A 292 -2.08 28.89 9.87
N ILE A 293 -1.22 28.64 8.87
CA ILE A 293 -1.30 27.42 8.04
C ILE A 293 -1.03 26.22 8.94
N GLU A 294 -1.87 25.20 8.82
CA GLU A 294 -1.66 23.90 9.45
C GLU A 294 -0.84 23.00 8.53
N PHE A 295 0.28 22.50 9.04
CA PHE A 295 1.07 21.42 8.46
C PHE A 295 0.99 20.22 9.41
N SER A 296 0.16 19.22 9.08
CA SER A 296 0.02 18.01 9.88
C SER A 296 0.33 16.75 9.10
N ASN A 297 1.16 15.86 9.63
CA ASN A 297 1.47 14.57 9.01
C ASN A 297 1.93 14.73 7.55
N ASN A 298 2.85 15.64 7.23
CA ASN A 298 3.37 15.78 5.85
C ASN A 298 4.77 15.16 5.76
N THR A 299 5.14 14.67 4.58
CA THR A 299 6.50 14.19 4.29
C THR A 299 7.14 15.06 3.21
N SER A 300 8.30 15.65 3.51
CA SER A 300 9.07 16.43 2.55
C SER A 300 10.46 15.83 2.38
N PHE A 301 10.83 15.48 1.15
CA PHE A 301 12.03 14.71 0.85
C PHE A 301 12.86 15.30 -0.30
N ASN A 302 14.14 15.59 -0.07
CA ASN A 302 15.12 15.88 -1.12
C ASN A 302 14.71 16.97 -2.13
N ASN A 303 14.08 18.05 -1.67
CA ASN A 303 13.82 19.22 -2.51
C ASN A 303 15.13 20.05 -2.67
N GLU A 304 15.34 20.71 -3.82
CA GLU A 304 16.60 21.43 -4.09
C GLU A 304 16.85 22.59 -3.10
N GLY A 305 15.78 23.24 -2.66
CA GLY A 305 15.75 24.22 -1.58
C GLY A 305 15.36 23.58 -0.24
N TYR A 306 14.62 24.32 0.58
CA TYR A 306 14.10 23.81 1.85
C TYR A 306 12.98 22.78 1.65
N ASN A 307 12.91 21.80 2.54
CA ASN A 307 11.74 20.94 2.65
C ASN A 307 10.54 21.71 3.22
N PHE A 308 10.78 22.54 4.23
CA PHE A 308 9.82 23.52 4.78
C PHE A 308 10.45 24.91 4.85
N HIS A 309 9.82 25.89 4.21
CA HIS A 309 10.22 27.30 4.24
C HIS A 309 9.06 28.24 4.58
N THR A 310 8.99 28.64 5.86
CA THR A 310 8.08 29.68 6.34
C THR A 310 8.82 30.91 6.86
N ARG A 311 8.22 32.08 6.66
CA ARG A 311 8.79 33.41 6.84
C ARG A 311 8.31 34.05 8.15
N ASP A 312 8.99 35.10 8.57
CA ASP A 312 8.69 35.77 9.85
C ASP A 312 7.30 36.44 9.82
N GLY A 313 6.58 36.40 10.95
CA GLY A 313 5.26 37.00 11.11
C GLY A 313 4.07 36.05 10.95
N GLY A 314 4.29 34.82 10.47
CA GLY A 314 3.29 33.76 10.43
C GLY A 314 3.13 33.01 11.75
N GLY A 315 1.90 32.59 12.05
CA GLY A 315 1.52 31.86 13.26
C GLY A 315 1.35 30.35 13.05
N HIS A 316 1.95 29.79 12.00
CA HIS A 316 1.77 28.42 11.49
C HIS A 316 1.89 27.33 12.56
N THR A 317 1.26 26.18 12.33
CA THR A 317 1.29 25.03 13.24
C THR A 317 1.89 23.82 12.52
N PHE A 318 2.87 23.17 13.15
CA PHE A 318 3.55 21.98 12.64
C PHE A 318 3.37 20.81 13.61
N VAL A 319 2.75 19.72 13.14
CA VAL A 319 2.50 18.51 13.92
C VAL A 319 2.78 17.27 13.07
N ASN A 320 3.51 16.31 13.61
CA ASN A 320 3.83 15.01 13.01
C ASN A 320 4.48 15.06 11.62
N ASN A 321 5.22 16.12 11.25
CA ASN A 321 5.82 16.20 9.91
C ASN A 321 7.20 15.52 9.83
N ILE A 322 7.50 14.97 8.65
CA ILE A 322 8.82 14.48 8.26
C ILE A 322 9.48 15.45 7.28
N SER A 323 10.75 15.76 7.54
CA SER A 323 11.67 16.43 6.64
C SER A 323 12.97 15.65 6.55
N PHE A 324 13.35 15.24 5.34
CA PHE A 324 14.53 14.42 5.10
C PHE A 324 15.21 14.67 3.74
N GLY A 325 16.48 14.29 3.58
CA GLY A 325 17.18 14.20 2.30
C GLY A 325 17.69 15.50 1.66
N THR A 326 17.25 16.69 2.08
CA THR A 326 17.79 17.97 1.57
C THR A 326 19.06 18.41 2.32
N THR A 327 19.93 19.15 1.65
CA THR A 327 21.10 19.82 2.26
C THR A 327 20.76 21.12 2.98
N GLN A 328 19.57 21.70 2.74
CA GLN A 328 19.14 22.95 3.34
C GLN A 328 18.40 22.69 4.65
N LYS A 329 18.81 23.34 5.75
CA LYS A 329 18.10 23.24 7.03
C LYS A 329 16.76 23.98 6.93
N ASP A 330 15.66 23.32 7.33
CA ASP A 330 14.32 23.90 7.30
C ASP A 330 14.26 25.28 7.98
N ARG A 331 13.50 26.19 7.36
CA ARG A 331 13.20 27.49 7.94
C ARG A 331 11.78 27.46 8.48
N LEU A 332 11.68 27.28 9.78
CA LEU A 332 10.39 27.16 10.47
C LEU A 332 10.10 28.43 11.28
N ARG A 333 8.92 28.98 11.07
CA ARG A 333 8.30 30.08 11.82
C ARG A 333 6.87 29.69 12.13
N GLY A 334 6.51 29.75 13.42
CA GLY A 334 5.24 29.24 13.93
C GLY A 334 5.45 28.34 15.16
N ASN A 335 4.40 27.66 15.56
CA ASN A 335 4.39 26.65 16.61
C ASN A 335 4.78 25.28 16.05
N TYR A 336 5.94 24.78 16.44
CA TYR A 336 6.43 23.44 16.14
C TYR A 336 6.78 22.68 17.42
N THR A 337 6.10 22.95 18.55
CA THR A 337 6.39 22.25 19.82
C THR A 337 5.86 20.82 19.87
N ALA A 338 4.95 20.45 18.97
CA ALA A 338 4.49 19.08 18.82
C ALA A 338 5.57 18.22 18.11
N PRO A 339 5.49 16.88 18.18
CA PRO A 339 6.44 16.00 17.49
C PRO A 339 6.55 16.33 16.00
N ASN A 340 7.77 16.48 15.51
CA ASN A 340 8.12 16.59 14.09
C ASN A 340 9.58 16.09 13.96
N SER A 341 9.99 15.58 12.80
CA SER A 341 11.36 15.03 12.65
C SER A 341 12.47 16.09 12.83
N PHE A 342 12.13 17.38 12.77
CA PHE A 342 13.07 18.51 12.92
C PHE A 342 13.12 19.11 14.33
N VAL A 343 12.50 18.48 15.34
CA VAL A 343 12.52 18.90 16.75
C VAL A 343 13.18 17.78 17.57
N GLY A 344 14.52 17.76 17.61
CA GLY A 344 15.26 16.58 18.11
C GLY A 344 16.62 16.78 18.76
N GLU A 345 17.17 17.99 18.86
CA GLU A 345 18.50 18.19 19.48
C GLU A 345 18.53 17.95 21.01
N GLU A 346 17.37 17.66 21.64
CA GLU A 346 17.26 17.10 23.00
C GLU A 346 16.41 15.81 23.03
N GLY A 347 16.61 14.90 22.06
CA GLY A 347 16.14 13.49 22.17
C GLY A 347 14.86 13.11 21.44
N GLY A 348 14.49 13.78 20.34
CA GLY A 348 13.30 13.46 19.54
C GLY A 348 13.65 13.06 18.10
N PHE A 349 13.56 11.77 17.78
CA PHE A 349 13.59 11.20 16.41
C PHE A 349 14.83 11.50 15.54
N ALA A 350 15.82 10.61 15.57
CA ALA A 350 16.84 10.57 14.52
C ALA A 350 16.24 9.90 13.27
N ILE A 351 16.28 10.59 12.13
CA ILE A 351 15.76 10.09 10.86
C ILE A 351 16.89 9.75 9.90
N ASP A 352 16.85 8.56 9.31
CA ASP A 352 17.78 8.14 8.27
C ASP A 352 17.14 7.22 7.22
N ASN A 353 17.95 6.72 6.28
CA ASN A 353 17.45 5.88 5.19
C ASN A 353 16.80 4.58 5.66
N SER A 354 17.11 4.10 6.87
CA SER A 354 16.57 2.86 7.42
C SER A 354 15.15 3.00 7.94
N ASP A 355 14.67 4.23 8.17
CA ASP A 355 13.29 4.50 8.56
C ASP A 355 12.29 4.27 7.42
N PHE A 356 12.76 4.11 6.18
CA PHE A 356 11.91 3.98 5.00
C PHE A 356 12.08 2.63 4.30
N GLU A 357 10.99 2.09 3.76
CA GLU A 357 11.01 0.87 2.93
C GLU A 357 11.86 1.07 1.68
N THR A 358 11.66 2.19 0.99
CA THR A 358 12.52 2.62 -0.11
C THR A 358 12.51 4.14 -0.28
N LEU A 359 13.65 4.67 -0.75
CA LEU A 359 13.80 6.06 -1.21
C LEU A 359 13.87 6.15 -2.74
N ALA A 360 13.64 5.03 -3.44
CA ALA A 360 13.48 5.02 -4.88
C ALA A 360 12.00 5.20 -5.22
N GLN A 361 11.66 6.33 -5.85
CA GLN A 361 10.30 6.63 -6.29
C GLN A 361 9.76 5.60 -7.30
N GLY A 362 8.45 5.35 -7.24
CA GLY A 362 7.69 4.63 -8.26
C GLY A 362 7.43 5.48 -9.52
N PRO A 363 6.45 5.06 -10.36
CA PRO A 363 6.00 5.84 -11.52
C PRO A 363 5.55 7.26 -11.13
N ASN A 364 5.70 8.24 -12.03
CA ASN A 364 5.32 9.64 -11.74
C ASN A 364 3.84 9.79 -11.34
N SER A 365 2.95 9.02 -11.97
CA SER A 365 1.52 9.03 -11.69
C SER A 365 1.12 8.28 -10.41
N ASP A 366 2.06 7.57 -9.77
CA ASP A 366 1.84 6.86 -8.51
C ASP A 366 3.20 6.59 -7.82
N PRO A 367 3.84 7.63 -7.26
CA PRO A 367 5.23 7.53 -6.83
C PRO A 367 5.42 6.67 -5.59
N THR A 368 4.36 6.39 -4.83
CA THR A 368 4.40 5.64 -3.55
C THR A 368 4.13 4.16 -3.69
N VAL A 369 3.59 3.70 -4.84
CA VAL A 369 3.13 2.31 -5.07
C VAL A 369 4.16 1.21 -4.74
N ASN A 370 5.46 1.54 -4.79
CA ASN A 370 6.55 0.60 -4.54
C ASN A 370 7.10 0.68 -3.10
N GLY A 371 6.42 1.38 -2.19
CA GLY A 371 6.88 1.63 -0.82
C GLY A 371 7.69 2.91 -0.64
N PHE A 372 7.78 3.78 -1.66
CA PHE A 372 8.54 5.02 -1.57
C PHE A 372 8.03 5.92 -0.45
N LEU A 373 8.94 6.33 0.44
CA LEU A 373 8.66 7.14 1.64
C LEU A 373 7.68 6.51 2.65
N MET A 374 7.34 5.23 2.48
CA MET A 374 6.63 4.48 3.52
C MET A 374 7.58 4.15 4.65
N LEU A 375 7.11 4.28 5.89
CA LEU A 375 7.91 3.90 7.06
C LEU A 375 8.17 2.40 7.02
N LYS A 376 9.40 2.03 7.39
CA LYS A 376 9.81 0.64 7.53
C LYS A 376 9.43 0.11 8.91
N GLU A 377 9.07 -1.17 8.97
CA GLU A 377 8.83 -1.84 10.24
C GLU A 377 10.00 -1.62 11.22
N GLY A 378 9.67 -1.16 12.43
CA GLY A 378 10.65 -0.83 13.47
C GLY A 378 11.21 0.59 13.41
N SER A 379 10.78 1.43 12.46
CA SER A 379 11.12 2.86 12.47
C SER A 379 10.65 3.53 13.76
N ASN A 380 11.47 4.42 14.30
CA ASN A 380 11.15 5.21 15.49
C ASN A 380 10.10 6.31 15.22
N LEU A 381 9.68 6.46 13.96
CA LEU A 381 8.67 7.41 13.50
C LEU A 381 7.26 6.83 13.55
N ILE A 382 7.15 5.51 13.76
CA ILE A 382 5.87 4.81 13.96
C ILE A 382 5.36 5.10 15.37
N ASP A 383 4.07 5.38 15.52
CA ASP A 383 3.39 5.71 16.78
C ASP A 383 3.99 6.91 17.55
N ALA A 384 4.77 7.73 16.86
CA ALA A 384 5.61 8.77 17.46
C ALA A 384 4.94 10.16 17.51
N GLY A 385 3.84 10.33 16.80
CA GLY A 385 3.13 11.57 16.66
C GLY A 385 2.14 11.86 17.79
N THR A 386 1.30 12.86 17.55
CA THR A 386 0.22 13.27 18.45
C THR A 386 -1.07 13.44 17.68
N ASN A 387 -2.20 13.18 18.32
CA ASN A 387 -3.51 13.22 17.67
C ASN A 387 -3.80 14.57 17.03
N VAL A 388 -4.12 14.54 15.73
CA VAL A 388 -4.60 15.68 14.96
C VAL A 388 -6.02 15.37 14.49
N THR A 389 -6.94 16.30 14.70
CA THR A 389 -8.35 16.14 14.29
C THR A 389 -8.46 15.91 12.78
N GLY A 390 -9.11 14.82 12.38
CA GLY A 390 -9.32 14.45 10.98
C GLY A 390 -8.19 13.63 10.37
N ILE A 391 -7.27 13.10 11.18
CA ILE A 391 -6.23 12.16 10.77
C ILE A 391 -6.51 10.82 11.46
N SER A 392 -6.93 9.82 10.69
CA SER A 392 -6.99 8.43 11.14
C SER A 392 -5.58 7.85 11.22
N TYR A 393 -5.31 6.98 12.19
CA TYR A 393 -4.00 6.33 12.37
C TYR A 393 -4.17 4.90 12.86
N ASN A 394 -3.10 4.12 12.74
CA ASN A 394 -3.01 2.78 13.32
C ASN A 394 -2.17 2.85 14.60
N GLY A 395 -2.29 1.84 15.47
CA GLY A 395 -1.48 1.78 16.68
C GLY A 395 -1.94 2.73 17.79
N SER A 396 -0.99 3.19 18.58
CA SER A 396 -1.19 3.98 19.81
C SER A 396 -1.20 5.49 19.58
N SER A 397 -0.62 5.98 18.47
CA SER A 397 -0.62 7.40 18.08
C SER A 397 -0.35 7.53 16.58
N PRO A 398 -0.65 8.66 15.93
CA PRO A 398 -0.30 8.83 14.52
C PRO A 398 1.19 8.69 14.29
N ASP A 399 1.57 8.06 13.20
CA ASP A 399 2.94 8.10 12.74
C ASP A 399 3.39 9.52 12.40
N LEU A 400 4.70 9.75 12.39
CA LEU A 400 5.26 10.93 11.72
C LEU A 400 5.17 10.73 10.20
N GLY A 401 4.84 11.80 9.48
CA GLY A 401 4.80 11.82 8.02
C GLY A 401 3.42 11.54 7.43
N ALA A 402 3.41 11.47 6.10
CA ALA A 402 2.20 11.43 5.29
C ALA A 402 1.52 10.06 5.21
N ILE A 403 2.31 8.99 5.20
CA ILE A 403 1.83 7.63 5.01
C ILE A 403 1.84 6.94 6.36
N GLU A 404 0.68 6.48 6.81
CA GLU A 404 0.58 5.65 8.01
C GLU A 404 1.14 4.26 7.73
N PHE A 405 1.98 3.76 8.61
CA PHE A 405 2.45 2.39 8.60
C PHE A 405 1.25 1.43 8.71
N GLY A 406 1.23 0.45 7.83
CA GLY A 406 0.10 -0.48 7.71
C GLY A 406 -1.20 0.14 7.17
N ALA A 407 -1.17 1.35 6.60
CA ALA A 407 -2.31 1.86 5.83
C ALA A 407 -2.60 0.93 4.65
N VAL A 408 -3.87 0.55 4.49
CA VAL A 408 -4.38 -0.11 3.28
C VAL A 408 -4.74 0.98 2.28
N GLU A 409 -4.19 0.96 1.07
CA GLU A 409 -4.59 1.89 0.01
C GLU A 409 -6.10 1.72 -0.29
N PRO A 410 -6.84 2.82 -0.51
CA PRO A 410 -8.24 2.72 -0.92
C PRO A 410 -8.38 1.99 -2.27
N PRO A 411 -9.52 1.31 -2.54
CA PRO A 411 -9.69 0.53 -3.76
C PRO A 411 -9.59 1.40 -5.03
N LYS A 412 -8.75 0.98 -5.98
CA LYS A 412 -8.63 1.57 -7.33
C LYS A 412 -9.70 1.01 -8.27
N ASP A 413 -10.13 1.79 -9.26
CA ASP A 413 -11.07 1.34 -10.30
C ASP A 413 -10.47 0.19 -11.15
N PRO A 414 -11.32 -0.59 -11.87
CA PRO A 414 -10.85 -1.64 -12.79
C PRO A 414 -9.98 -1.10 -13.92
N GLU A 415 -8.71 -1.53 -14.04
CA GLU A 415 -7.76 -1.04 -15.04
C GLU A 415 -6.96 -2.17 -15.75
N ILE A 416 -6.54 -1.90 -16.99
CA ILE A 416 -5.55 -2.71 -17.73
C ILE A 416 -4.34 -1.84 -18.06
N ILE A 417 -3.17 -2.14 -17.52
CA ILE A 417 -1.95 -1.40 -17.83
C ILE A 417 -1.13 -2.20 -18.83
N LEU A 418 -1.08 -1.74 -20.07
CA LEU A 418 -0.34 -2.29 -21.20
C LEU A 418 1.04 -1.63 -21.34
N SER A 419 2.02 -2.46 -21.71
CA SER A 419 3.41 -2.11 -22.04
C SER A 419 3.83 -2.83 -23.32
N SER A 420 4.83 -2.31 -24.03
CA SER A 420 5.38 -2.92 -25.24
C SER A 420 6.89 -2.83 -25.34
N THR A 421 7.52 -3.86 -25.90
CA THR A 421 8.94 -3.92 -26.26
C THR A 421 9.07 -4.28 -27.74
N ALA A 422 9.73 -3.44 -28.53
CA ALA A 422 10.00 -3.73 -29.94
C ALA A 422 11.25 -4.61 -30.11
N GLY A 423 11.28 -5.44 -31.15
CA GLY A 423 12.44 -6.26 -31.55
C GLY A 423 12.54 -6.39 -33.07
N ASP A 424 13.34 -7.33 -33.58
CA ASP A 424 13.47 -7.58 -35.03
C ASP A 424 12.24 -8.31 -35.59
N GLY A 425 11.44 -7.60 -36.38
CA GLY A 425 10.21 -8.11 -36.98
C GLY A 425 9.13 -8.45 -35.96
N VAL A 426 9.25 -7.96 -34.71
CA VAL A 426 8.34 -8.30 -33.62
C VAL A 426 8.05 -7.12 -32.69
N VAL A 427 6.89 -7.14 -32.03
CA VAL A 427 6.59 -6.35 -30.83
C VAL A 427 6.01 -7.26 -29.76
N ASP A 428 6.68 -7.33 -28.61
CA ASP A 428 6.20 -8.01 -27.42
C ASP A 428 5.33 -7.07 -26.58
N LEU A 429 4.12 -7.48 -26.28
CA LEU A 429 3.19 -6.78 -25.40
C LEU A 429 3.10 -7.50 -24.06
N SER A 430 3.01 -6.75 -22.97
CA SER A 430 2.70 -7.26 -21.64
C SER A 430 1.72 -6.34 -20.94
N TRP A 431 0.79 -6.90 -20.16
CA TRP A 431 -0.17 -6.10 -19.42
C TRP A 431 -0.48 -6.67 -18.04
N THR A 432 -0.79 -5.78 -17.10
CA THR A 432 -1.44 -6.11 -15.83
C THR A 432 -2.94 -5.85 -15.95
N VAL A 433 -3.73 -6.53 -15.11
CA VAL A 433 -5.16 -6.29 -14.97
C VAL A 433 -5.44 -6.19 -13.49
N GLU A 434 -6.00 -5.07 -13.08
CA GLU A 434 -6.26 -4.71 -11.69
C GLU A 434 -7.75 -4.47 -11.51
N ASN A 435 -8.30 -4.96 -10.39
CA ASN A 435 -9.70 -4.76 -10.00
C ASN A 435 -10.73 -5.15 -11.07
N LEU A 436 -10.39 -6.11 -11.95
CA LEU A 436 -11.25 -6.54 -13.07
C LEU A 436 -11.22 -8.07 -13.25
N ASP A 437 -12.38 -8.71 -13.13
CA ASP A 437 -12.57 -10.11 -13.48
C ASP A 437 -12.59 -10.30 -15.00
N VAL A 438 -11.55 -10.85 -15.59
CA VAL A 438 -11.43 -10.98 -17.06
C VAL A 438 -12.12 -12.24 -17.57
N SER A 439 -13.18 -12.05 -18.35
CA SER A 439 -13.92 -13.09 -19.09
C SER A 439 -13.47 -13.23 -20.55
N ALA A 440 -12.90 -12.19 -21.15
CA ALA A 440 -12.38 -12.19 -22.52
C ALA A 440 -11.32 -11.10 -22.72
N LEU A 441 -10.30 -11.37 -23.54
CA LEU A 441 -9.29 -10.39 -23.96
C LEU A 441 -9.25 -10.24 -25.48
N GLU A 442 -9.01 -9.01 -25.94
CA GLU A 442 -8.82 -8.67 -27.35
C GLU A 442 -7.56 -7.79 -27.49
N VAL A 443 -6.65 -8.14 -28.40
CA VAL A 443 -5.49 -7.30 -28.75
C VAL A 443 -5.76 -6.62 -30.08
N TYR A 444 -5.56 -5.31 -30.11
CA TYR A 444 -5.72 -4.48 -31.29
C TYR A 444 -4.40 -3.85 -31.71
N ARG A 445 -4.27 -3.59 -33.02
CA ARG A 445 -3.14 -2.90 -33.61
C ARG A 445 -3.56 -1.97 -34.73
N ASP A 446 -2.84 -0.86 -34.87
CA ASP A 446 -2.87 0.00 -36.05
C ASP A 446 -1.48 0.60 -36.34
N THR A 447 -1.28 1.15 -37.54
CA THR A 447 -0.15 2.06 -37.87
C THR A 447 -0.49 3.52 -37.60
N ASP A 448 -1.77 3.83 -37.36
CA ASP A 448 -2.25 5.14 -36.91
C ASP A 448 -2.39 5.17 -35.36
N PRO A 449 -1.95 6.23 -34.66
CA PRO A 449 -2.17 6.36 -33.22
C PRO A 449 -3.65 6.53 -32.82
N ASP A 450 -4.55 6.81 -33.76
CA ASP A 450 -6.01 6.83 -33.55
C ASP A 450 -6.56 5.40 -33.42
N PRO A 451 -7.25 5.04 -32.32
CA PRO A 451 -7.90 3.74 -32.18
C PRO A 451 -9.03 3.50 -33.21
N LYS A 452 -9.46 4.50 -33.98
CA LYS A 452 -10.39 4.33 -35.09
C LYS A 452 -9.69 3.78 -36.32
N GLY A 453 -10.02 2.53 -36.63
CA GLY A 453 -9.38 1.78 -37.72
C GLY A 453 -8.59 0.57 -37.21
N ARG A 454 -8.29 0.55 -35.90
CA ARG A 454 -7.50 -0.49 -35.28
C ARG A 454 -8.07 -1.86 -35.58
N SER A 455 -7.22 -2.71 -36.14
CA SER A 455 -7.57 -4.07 -36.46
C SER A 455 -7.33 -4.94 -35.24
N ARG A 456 -8.31 -5.75 -34.86
CA ARG A 456 -8.09 -6.78 -33.85
C ARG A 456 -7.16 -7.84 -34.44
N ILE A 457 -6.06 -8.09 -33.77
CA ILE A 457 -5.02 -9.02 -34.23
C ILE A 457 -5.00 -10.32 -33.42
N ALA A 458 -5.58 -10.35 -32.22
CA ALA A 458 -5.67 -11.58 -31.43
C ALA A 458 -6.83 -11.58 -30.42
N PHE A 459 -7.20 -12.80 -30.01
CA PHE A 459 -8.01 -13.12 -28.85
C PHE A 459 -7.18 -13.98 -27.89
N PRO A 460 -6.40 -13.37 -27.00
CA PRO A 460 -5.72 -14.13 -25.96
C PRO A 460 -6.72 -14.83 -25.04
N ALA A 461 -6.29 -15.92 -24.39
CA ALA A 461 -7.04 -16.48 -23.28
C ALA A 461 -7.24 -15.42 -22.18
N SER A 462 -8.33 -15.48 -21.42
CA SER A 462 -8.70 -14.45 -20.45
C SER A 462 -7.66 -14.26 -19.31
N ASP A 463 -6.85 -15.27 -19.06
CA ASP A 463 -5.74 -15.26 -18.12
C ASP A 463 -4.41 -14.79 -18.74
N SER A 464 -4.36 -14.53 -20.05
CA SER A 464 -3.14 -14.04 -20.70
C SER A 464 -2.75 -12.66 -20.19
N ARG A 465 -1.44 -12.43 -20.03
CA ARG A 465 -0.82 -11.16 -19.62
C ARG A 465 0.25 -10.68 -20.60
N ASN A 466 0.38 -11.36 -21.74
CA ASN A 466 1.31 -10.99 -22.79
C ASN A 466 0.81 -11.42 -24.17
N PHE A 467 1.38 -10.79 -25.21
CA PHE A 467 1.15 -11.15 -26.60
C PHE A 467 2.33 -10.71 -27.45
N ARG A 468 2.89 -11.62 -28.25
CA ARG A 468 3.95 -11.31 -29.22
C ARG A 468 3.34 -11.12 -30.59
N ASP A 469 3.41 -9.89 -31.12
CA ASP A 469 3.10 -9.63 -32.53
C ASP A 469 4.33 -9.92 -33.39
N THR A 470 4.18 -10.79 -34.38
CA THR A 470 5.22 -11.16 -35.37
C THR A 470 4.88 -10.70 -36.79
N ASN A 471 3.72 -10.06 -36.97
CA ASN A 471 3.23 -9.60 -38.28
C ASN A 471 3.50 -8.12 -38.49
N VAL A 472 4.72 -7.68 -38.19
CA VAL A 472 5.15 -6.29 -38.20
C VAL A 472 6.46 -6.12 -38.96
N SER A 473 6.67 -4.95 -39.57
CA SER A 473 7.85 -4.66 -40.38
C SER A 473 8.79 -3.68 -39.68
N ASN A 474 10.09 -3.93 -39.81
CA ASN A 474 11.11 -3.03 -39.26
C ASN A 474 11.00 -1.62 -39.85
N GLY A 475 11.18 -0.61 -39.00
CA GLY A 475 11.07 0.81 -39.34
C GLY A 475 9.63 1.34 -39.44
N THR A 476 8.61 0.50 -39.22
CA THR A 476 7.20 0.93 -39.15
C THR A 476 6.73 0.95 -37.71
N THR A 477 6.17 2.07 -37.25
CA THR A 477 5.58 2.18 -35.91
C THR A 477 4.19 1.57 -35.89
N TYR A 478 3.92 0.72 -34.91
CA TYR A 478 2.62 0.12 -34.64
C TYR A 478 2.13 0.53 -33.25
N TYR A 479 0.84 0.85 -33.14
CA TYR A 479 0.16 1.20 -31.89
C TYR A 479 -0.70 0.03 -31.44
N TYR A 480 -0.74 -0.25 -30.14
CA TYR A 480 -1.43 -1.40 -29.56
C TYR A 480 -2.35 -1.03 -28.41
N TRP A 481 -3.39 -1.86 -28.25
CA TRP A 481 -4.35 -1.80 -27.15
C TRP A 481 -4.76 -3.22 -26.75
N VAL A 482 -5.05 -3.40 -25.47
CA VAL A 482 -5.72 -4.59 -24.93
C VAL A 482 -7.09 -4.18 -24.45
N LYS A 483 -8.08 -5.03 -24.65
CA LYS A 483 -9.45 -4.81 -24.18
C LYS A 483 -9.94 -6.03 -23.43
N ALA A 484 -10.49 -5.83 -22.24
CA ALA A 484 -11.13 -6.88 -21.45
C ALA A 484 -12.66 -6.72 -21.43
N ASN A 485 -13.38 -7.84 -21.38
CA ASN A 485 -14.83 -7.92 -21.18
C ASN A 485 -15.68 -7.08 -22.13
N ALA A 486 -15.15 -6.77 -23.31
CA ALA A 486 -15.75 -5.84 -24.27
C ALA A 486 -15.95 -4.40 -23.76
N SER A 487 -15.48 -4.04 -22.57
CA SER A 487 -15.75 -2.77 -21.90
C SER A 487 -14.50 -2.00 -21.51
N VAL A 488 -13.54 -2.65 -20.85
CA VAL A 488 -12.34 -1.99 -20.27
C VAL A 488 -11.21 -2.02 -21.29
N ASN A 489 -10.65 -0.86 -21.61
CA ASN A 489 -9.49 -0.75 -22.51
C ASN A 489 -8.23 -0.45 -21.70
N SER A 490 -7.09 -0.92 -22.19
CA SER A 490 -5.80 -0.48 -21.68
C SER A 490 -5.43 0.93 -22.15
N ASN A 491 -4.41 1.51 -21.54
CA ASN A 491 -3.61 2.56 -22.15
C ASN A 491 -3.09 2.12 -23.55
N ARG A 492 -2.76 3.11 -24.39
CA ARG A 492 -2.14 2.89 -25.71
C ARG A 492 -0.62 2.78 -25.54
N VAL A 493 -0.03 1.79 -26.19
CA VAL A 493 1.44 1.69 -26.33
C VAL A 493 1.82 1.63 -27.81
N SER A 494 3.10 1.81 -28.11
CA SER A 494 3.61 1.69 -29.48
C SER A 494 4.94 0.97 -29.53
N GLY A 495 5.15 0.16 -30.56
CA GLY A 495 6.43 -0.46 -30.88
C GLY A 495 6.84 -0.14 -32.31
N THR A 496 8.09 0.25 -32.51
CA THR A 496 8.71 0.37 -33.84
C THR A 496 9.78 -0.72 -33.93
N PRO A 497 9.47 -1.89 -34.52
CA PRO A 497 10.45 -2.94 -34.76
C PRO A 497 11.68 -2.36 -35.47
N GLY A 498 12.87 -2.66 -34.99
CA GLY A 498 14.13 -2.16 -35.56
C GLY A 498 14.89 -3.26 -36.28
N ASN A 499 15.76 -2.86 -37.21
CA ASN A 499 16.69 -3.83 -37.79
C ASN A 499 17.75 -4.19 -36.74
N PRO A 500 18.16 -5.46 -36.66
CA PRO A 500 19.18 -5.86 -35.71
C PRO A 500 20.47 -5.11 -35.99
N ALA A 501 21.05 -4.49 -34.96
CA ALA A 501 22.29 -3.72 -35.05
C ALA A 501 23.22 -4.00 -33.86
N ILE A 502 24.52 -3.80 -34.08
CA ILE A 502 25.54 -3.90 -33.03
C ILE A 502 26.28 -2.57 -32.98
N TYR A 503 26.23 -1.90 -31.82
CA TYR A 503 26.94 -0.63 -31.61
C TYR A 503 28.18 -0.91 -30.78
N LEU A 504 29.37 -0.70 -31.36
CA LEU A 504 30.67 -0.94 -30.74
C LEU A 504 31.38 0.37 -30.44
N THR A 505 31.89 0.50 -29.22
CA THR A 505 32.80 1.56 -28.79
C THR A 505 34.09 0.97 -28.22
N THR A 506 35.15 1.77 -28.19
CA THR A 506 36.50 1.38 -27.75
C THR A 506 37.08 2.41 -26.79
N GLU A 507 37.82 1.97 -25.79
CA GLU A 507 38.59 2.80 -24.86
C GLU A 507 40.05 2.31 -24.79
N ALA A 508 41.01 3.23 -24.92
CA ALA A 508 42.43 2.91 -24.90
C ALA A 508 42.94 2.67 -23.46
N GLY A 509 43.65 1.58 -23.26
CA GLY A 509 44.37 1.27 -22.02
C GLY A 509 45.88 1.10 -22.25
N ASP A 510 46.59 0.70 -21.20
CA ASP A 510 48.02 0.36 -21.28
C ASP A 510 48.18 -1.04 -21.87
N GLY A 511 48.79 -1.13 -23.05
CA GLY A 511 48.95 -2.36 -23.81
C GLY A 511 47.62 -3.07 -24.11
N SER A 512 46.51 -2.33 -24.12
CA SER A 512 45.16 -2.89 -24.22
C SER A 512 44.14 -1.92 -24.82
N VAL A 513 43.05 -2.46 -25.33
CA VAL A 513 41.84 -1.71 -25.72
C VAL A 513 40.63 -2.42 -25.13
N ALA A 514 39.83 -1.70 -24.34
CA ALA A 514 38.53 -2.18 -23.87
C ALA A 514 37.47 -1.92 -24.94
N LEU A 515 36.74 -2.97 -25.31
CA LEU A 515 35.62 -2.94 -26.25
C LEU A 515 34.33 -3.04 -25.46
N ASN A 516 33.36 -2.19 -25.77
CA ASN A 516 32.01 -2.24 -25.24
C ASN A 516 31.01 -2.23 -26.39
N TRP A 517 29.99 -3.08 -26.35
CA TRP A 517 28.96 -3.06 -27.39
C TRP A 517 27.56 -3.34 -26.86
N GLY A 518 26.58 -2.73 -27.53
CA GLY A 518 25.16 -3.02 -27.37
C GLY A 518 24.62 -3.82 -28.55
N LEU A 519 23.67 -4.71 -28.28
CA LEU A 519 22.86 -5.36 -29.31
C LEU A 519 21.50 -4.67 -29.32
N GLN A 520 21.11 -4.11 -30.46
CA GLN A 520 19.77 -3.58 -30.66
C GLN A 520 18.97 -4.56 -31.52
N ASP A 521 17.78 -4.93 -31.05
CA ASP A 521 16.82 -5.78 -31.78
C ASP A 521 17.43 -7.10 -32.27
N LEU A 522 18.47 -7.61 -31.60
CA LEU A 522 19.26 -8.76 -32.05
C LEU A 522 19.46 -9.77 -30.93
N SER A 523 18.97 -10.99 -31.14
CA SER A 523 19.35 -12.16 -30.35
C SER A 523 20.57 -12.85 -30.97
N ALA A 524 21.72 -12.74 -30.33
CA ALA A 524 22.94 -13.43 -30.77
C ALA A 524 23.00 -14.85 -30.16
N THR A 525 23.44 -15.84 -30.95
CA THR A 525 23.78 -17.18 -30.43
C THR A 525 25.26 -17.33 -30.13
N ALA A 526 26.09 -16.50 -30.76
CA ALA A 526 27.51 -16.32 -30.50
C ALA A 526 27.97 -14.94 -31.03
N LEU A 527 28.99 -14.37 -30.39
CA LEU A 527 29.61 -13.12 -30.80
C LEU A 527 31.10 -13.34 -31.09
N GLU A 528 31.56 -12.86 -32.24
CA GLU A 528 32.95 -12.92 -32.67
C GLU A 528 33.57 -11.53 -32.63
N VAL A 529 34.74 -11.41 -32.00
CA VAL A 529 35.51 -10.16 -31.93
C VAL A 529 36.61 -10.21 -32.99
N TYR A 530 36.67 -9.19 -33.84
CA TYR A 530 37.67 -9.03 -34.88
C TYR A 530 38.52 -7.78 -34.66
N ARG A 531 39.78 -7.85 -35.08
CA ARG A 531 40.75 -6.76 -35.02
C ARG A 531 41.56 -6.64 -36.30
N ASP A 532 41.97 -5.42 -36.63
CA ASP A 532 43.02 -5.11 -37.60
C ASP A 532 43.83 -3.88 -37.18
N THR A 533 44.90 -3.56 -37.90
CA THR A 533 45.71 -2.33 -37.76
C THR A 533 45.34 -1.23 -38.75
N ASP A 534 44.35 -1.49 -39.61
CA ASP A 534 43.74 -0.48 -40.48
C ASP A 534 42.20 -0.61 -40.49
N ALA A 535 41.53 0.37 -41.11
CA ALA A 535 40.06 0.45 -41.12
C ALA A 535 39.39 -0.42 -42.20
N ASP A 536 40.15 -1.10 -43.08
CA ASP A 536 39.59 -1.98 -44.12
C ASP A 536 39.18 -3.32 -43.49
N PRO A 537 37.89 -3.69 -43.50
CA PRO A 537 37.47 -4.99 -42.97
C PRO A 537 38.00 -6.18 -43.79
N LYS A 538 38.61 -5.96 -44.97
CA LYS A 538 39.28 -6.99 -45.78
C LYS A 538 40.70 -7.25 -45.27
N GLY A 539 40.80 -7.91 -44.13
CA GLY A 539 42.09 -8.26 -43.52
C GLY A 539 41.95 -8.70 -42.07
N ARG A 540 40.89 -8.21 -41.41
CA ARG A 540 40.63 -8.42 -39.99
C ARG A 540 40.71 -9.89 -39.57
N VAL A 541 41.36 -10.11 -38.43
CA VAL A 541 41.51 -11.43 -37.81
C VAL A 541 40.56 -11.56 -36.63
N ARG A 542 39.96 -12.75 -36.46
CA ARG A 542 39.14 -13.05 -35.28
C ARG A 542 40.06 -13.27 -34.09
N ILE A 543 39.94 -12.44 -33.07
CA ILE A 543 40.77 -12.51 -31.86
C ILE A 543 40.06 -13.21 -30.70
N ALA A 544 38.72 -13.24 -30.70
CA ALA A 544 37.96 -13.95 -29.69
C ALA A 544 36.58 -14.42 -30.18
N MET A 545 36.05 -15.41 -29.46
CA MET A 545 34.64 -15.77 -29.47
C MET A 545 34.15 -15.60 -28.03
N VAL A 546 33.08 -14.83 -27.84
CA VAL A 546 32.51 -14.55 -26.52
C VAL A 546 31.07 -15.05 -26.47
N SER A 547 30.55 -15.25 -25.26
CA SER A 547 29.16 -15.69 -25.07
C SER A 547 28.18 -14.69 -25.69
N ALA A 548 26.99 -15.18 -26.06
CA ALA A 548 25.89 -14.37 -26.57
C ALA A 548 25.53 -13.17 -25.66
N ASP A 549 25.71 -13.34 -24.36
CA ASP A 549 25.36 -12.34 -23.34
C ASP A 549 26.49 -11.34 -23.06
N SER A 550 27.70 -11.58 -23.59
CA SER A 550 28.82 -10.66 -23.41
C SER A 550 28.55 -9.32 -24.11
N ARG A 551 28.85 -8.22 -23.42
CA ARG A 551 28.78 -6.85 -23.92
C ARG A 551 30.12 -6.14 -23.89
N THR A 552 31.16 -6.85 -23.48
CA THR A 552 32.50 -6.29 -23.29
C THR A 552 33.58 -7.29 -23.64
N TYR A 553 34.72 -6.80 -24.11
CA TYR A 553 35.93 -7.59 -24.29
C TYR A 553 37.15 -6.69 -24.21
N THR A 554 38.16 -7.08 -23.44
CA THR A 554 39.43 -6.35 -23.40
C THR A 554 40.46 -7.07 -24.22
N ASP A 555 40.92 -6.43 -25.29
CA ASP A 555 42.09 -6.89 -26.04
C ASP A 555 43.36 -6.44 -25.33
N THR A 556 44.32 -7.34 -25.17
CA THR A 556 45.52 -7.14 -24.33
C THR A 556 46.79 -7.58 -25.07
N ASN A 557 47.96 -7.19 -24.56
CA ASN A 557 49.27 -7.41 -25.21
C ASN A 557 49.41 -6.67 -26.55
N LEU A 558 48.87 -5.45 -26.60
CA LEU A 558 48.97 -4.55 -27.74
C LEU A 558 50.20 -3.65 -27.62
N ASP A 559 50.75 -3.22 -28.75
CA ASP A 559 51.85 -2.28 -28.77
C ASP A 559 51.32 -0.86 -28.51
N ASN A 560 51.78 -0.25 -27.41
CA ASN A 560 51.48 1.14 -27.11
C ASN A 560 51.96 2.05 -28.25
N GLY A 561 51.09 2.96 -28.71
CA GLY A 561 51.36 3.82 -29.86
C GLY A 561 50.92 3.25 -31.22
N THR A 562 50.34 2.05 -31.28
CA THR A 562 49.74 1.51 -32.52
C THR A 562 48.21 1.63 -32.49
N THR A 563 47.57 2.16 -33.55
CA THR A 563 46.11 2.21 -33.63
C THR A 563 45.55 0.86 -34.08
N TYR A 564 44.57 0.35 -33.34
CA TYR A 564 43.87 -0.90 -33.67
C TYR A 564 42.39 -0.61 -33.96
N TYR A 565 41.84 -1.27 -34.96
CA TYR A 565 40.45 -1.19 -35.41
C TYR A 565 39.71 -2.48 -35.08
N TYR A 566 38.45 -2.39 -34.64
CA TYR A 566 37.67 -3.50 -34.10
C TYR A 566 36.28 -3.60 -34.71
N TRP A 567 35.76 -4.83 -34.75
CA TRP A 567 34.38 -5.17 -35.13
C TRP A 567 33.85 -6.32 -34.29
N ILE A 568 32.55 -6.30 -34.02
CA ILE A 568 31.80 -7.43 -33.48
C ILE A 568 30.95 -8.03 -34.59
N LYS A 569 30.92 -9.35 -34.67
CA LYS A 569 30.07 -10.08 -35.62
C LYS A 569 29.14 -11.03 -34.88
N ALA A 570 27.85 -10.95 -35.15
CA ALA A 570 26.83 -11.81 -34.58
C ALA A 570 26.18 -12.70 -35.65
N ASN A 571 25.76 -13.90 -35.26
CA ASN A 571 24.96 -14.84 -36.08
C ASN A 571 25.52 -15.07 -37.50
N ALA A 572 26.85 -15.05 -37.65
CA ALA A 572 27.59 -15.26 -38.89
C ALA A 572 27.40 -14.24 -40.03
N SER A 573 26.50 -13.25 -39.92
CA SER A 573 26.20 -12.30 -41.02
C SER A 573 26.24 -10.81 -40.63
N LEU A 574 25.86 -10.43 -39.41
CA LEU A 574 25.73 -9.03 -39.01
C LEU A 574 27.00 -8.51 -38.34
N ASN A 575 27.49 -7.35 -38.77
CA ASN A 575 28.67 -6.70 -38.21
C ASN A 575 28.29 -5.40 -37.50
N SER A 576 29.04 -5.04 -36.46
CA SER A 576 28.99 -3.72 -35.85
C SER A 576 29.56 -2.63 -36.77
N ASN A 577 29.42 -1.37 -36.32
CA ASN A 577 30.30 -0.30 -36.80
C ASN A 577 31.78 -0.63 -36.52
N VAL A 578 32.68 0.02 -37.26
CA VAL A 578 34.11 0.04 -36.94
C VAL A 578 34.34 0.96 -35.73
N ALA A 579 35.16 0.51 -34.79
CA ALA A 579 35.66 1.32 -33.68
C ALA A 579 37.19 1.21 -33.63
N SER A 580 37.88 2.22 -33.09
CA SER A 580 39.34 2.19 -33.03
C SER A 580 39.91 2.92 -31.83
N ALA A 581 41.01 2.42 -31.29
CA ALA A 581 41.77 3.04 -30.21
C ALA A 581 43.27 2.76 -30.35
N GLN A 582 44.08 3.64 -29.76
CA GLN A 582 45.55 3.54 -29.73
C GLN A 582 45.99 3.37 -28.27
N PRO A 583 46.47 2.18 -27.85
CA PRO A 583 46.95 1.95 -26.49
C PRO A 583 48.08 2.90 -26.10
N VAL A 584 48.11 3.33 -24.84
CA VAL A 584 49.11 4.26 -24.30
C VAL A 584 49.66 3.77 -22.97
N GLY A 585 50.98 3.84 -22.80
CA GLY A 585 51.65 3.40 -21.57
C GLY A 585 51.23 4.24 -20.37
N SER A 586 50.79 3.59 -19.30
CA SER A 586 50.36 4.28 -18.08
C SER A 586 51.56 4.64 -17.20
N SER A 587 51.58 5.85 -16.64
CA SER A 587 52.47 6.19 -15.53
C SER A 587 51.97 5.47 -14.28
N LYS A 588 52.75 4.57 -13.69
CA LYS A 588 52.33 3.80 -12.51
C LYS A 588 53.44 3.63 -11.49
N ILE A 589 53.04 3.49 -10.23
CA ILE A 589 53.90 3.13 -9.12
C ILE A 589 53.40 1.78 -8.59
N ASN A 590 54.21 0.73 -8.73
CA ASN A 590 53.87 -0.59 -8.20
C ASN A 590 54.45 -0.74 -6.81
N LEU A 591 53.63 -0.67 -5.77
CA LEU A 591 53.97 -0.83 -4.36
C LEU A 591 53.65 -2.24 -3.88
N SER A 592 54.53 -2.78 -3.05
CA SER A 592 54.35 -4.04 -2.32
C SER A 592 54.67 -3.85 -0.85
N ALA A 593 54.02 -4.62 0.03
CA ALA A 593 54.23 -4.63 1.46
C ALA A 593 54.46 -6.09 1.91
N ASN A 594 55.51 -6.33 2.69
CA ASN A 594 55.85 -7.65 3.22
C ASN A 594 55.95 -7.58 4.74
N ALA A 595 55.20 -8.43 5.45
CA ALA A 595 55.26 -8.50 6.90
C ALA A 595 56.55 -9.21 7.36
N GLY A 596 57.25 -8.58 8.30
CA GLY A 596 58.22 -9.23 9.18
C GLY A 596 57.60 -9.49 10.55
N GLY A 597 58.38 -10.06 11.49
CA GLY A 597 57.87 -10.37 12.84
C GLY A 597 57.40 -9.14 13.62
N ASP A 598 58.14 -8.04 13.54
CA ASP A 598 57.88 -6.78 14.29
C ASP A 598 57.89 -5.53 13.38
N ASN A 599 57.84 -5.70 12.05
CA ASN A 599 57.84 -4.58 11.09
C ASN A 599 57.14 -4.95 9.77
N ILE A 600 56.87 -3.96 8.92
CA ILE A 600 56.43 -4.16 7.54
C ILE A 600 57.43 -3.49 6.60
N THR A 601 57.95 -4.23 5.62
CA THR A 601 58.86 -3.69 4.60
C THR A 601 58.10 -3.43 3.30
N LEU A 602 58.12 -2.17 2.88
CA LEU A 602 57.58 -1.69 1.61
C LEU A 602 58.66 -1.67 0.54
N SER A 603 58.29 -2.07 -0.68
CA SER A 603 59.15 -1.90 -1.86
C SER A 603 58.34 -1.54 -3.09
N TRP A 604 58.89 -0.68 -3.96
CA TRP A 604 58.17 -0.19 -5.13
C TRP A 604 59.02 0.04 -6.38
N SER A 605 58.37 -0.03 -7.55
CA SER A 605 58.90 0.42 -8.84
C SER A 605 58.09 1.58 -9.41
N ILE A 606 58.69 2.40 -10.26
CA ILE A 606 58.05 3.56 -10.90
C ILE A 606 58.31 3.48 -12.40
N GLU A 607 57.25 3.52 -13.19
CA GLU A 607 57.29 3.38 -14.65
C GLU A 607 56.71 4.64 -15.30
N ASN A 608 57.33 5.09 -16.40
CA ASN A 608 56.85 6.18 -17.25
C ASN A 608 56.49 7.48 -16.49
N LEU A 609 57.23 7.78 -15.41
CA LEU A 609 57.05 8.99 -14.59
C LEU A 609 58.39 9.57 -14.16
N ALA A 610 58.61 10.86 -14.40
CA ALA A 610 59.73 11.60 -13.80
C ALA A 610 59.35 12.02 -12.37
N VAL A 611 60.13 11.62 -11.36
CA VAL A 611 59.78 11.79 -9.94
C VAL A 611 60.54 12.96 -9.33
N SER A 612 59.84 13.90 -8.72
CA SER A 612 60.39 15.02 -7.96
C SER A 612 60.07 14.94 -6.45
N SER A 613 59.09 14.14 -6.04
CA SER A 613 58.79 13.86 -4.62
C SER A 613 58.12 12.48 -4.42
N LEU A 614 58.33 11.87 -3.25
CA LEU A 614 57.66 10.62 -2.82
C LEU A 614 57.19 10.72 -1.36
N GLU A 615 55.90 10.50 -1.12
CA GLU A 615 55.26 10.48 0.19
C GLU A 615 54.67 9.09 0.48
N ILE A 616 54.85 8.57 1.69
CA ILE A 616 54.33 7.26 2.12
C ILE A 616 53.17 7.49 3.09
N TYR A 617 52.05 6.82 2.83
CA TYR A 617 50.83 6.87 3.62
C TYR A 617 50.45 5.47 4.14
N ARG A 618 49.77 5.44 5.28
CA ARG A 618 49.27 4.23 5.94
C ARG A 618 47.88 4.42 6.52
N ASP A 619 47.10 3.35 6.53
CA ASP A 619 45.86 3.22 7.32
C ASP A 619 45.64 1.75 7.79
N THR A 620 44.68 1.53 8.67
CA THR A 620 44.22 0.20 9.12
C THR A 620 43.05 -0.34 8.31
N ASP A 621 42.49 0.46 7.41
CA ASP A 621 41.52 0.03 6.40
C ASP A 621 42.00 0.36 4.98
N SER A 622 41.28 -0.15 3.97
CA SER A 622 41.64 0.05 2.57
C SER A 622 41.11 1.36 1.97
N ASN A 623 40.43 2.21 2.74
CA ASN A 623 39.89 3.48 2.28
C ASN A 623 40.99 4.55 2.26
N PRO A 624 41.33 5.12 1.09
CA PRO A 624 42.33 6.19 1.05
C PRO A 624 41.84 7.51 1.68
N GLN A 625 40.53 7.68 1.94
CA GLN A 625 39.99 8.81 2.70
C GLN A 625 40.15 8.57 4.22
N GLY A 626 41.25 9.06 4.78
CA GLY A 626 41.60 8.87 6.20
C GLY A 626 43.09 8.60 6.43
N ARG A 627 43.77 8.09 5.39
CA ARG A 627 45.18 7.69 5.46
C ARG A 627 46.10 8.80 5.96
N SER A 628 47.00 8.43 6.86
CA SER A 628 47.97 9.35 7.45
C SER A 628 49.32 9.25 6.76
N ARG A 629 49.99 10.39 6.53
CA ARG A 629 51.36 10.41 5.97
C ARG A 629 52.33 10.00 7.06
N ILE A 630 53.07 8.91 6.83
CA ILE A 630 54.02 8.36 7.79
C ILE A 630 55.48 8.69 7.45
N ALA A 631 55.80 8.98 6.18
CA ALA A 631 57.15 9.38 5.79
C ALA A 631 57.19 10.19 4.49
N MET A 632 58.28 10.94 4.30
CA MET A 632 58.70 11.52 3.01
C MET A 632 60.09 10.97 2.70
N VAL A 633 60.28 10.41 1.52
CA VAL A 633 61.53 9.74 1.12
C VAL A 633 62.15 10.40 -0.11
N SER A 634 63.45 10.19 -0.32
CA SER A 634 64.14 10.70 -1.52
C SER A 634 63.44 10.23 -2.81
N PRO A 635 63.36 11.05 -3.88
CA PRO A 635 62.81 10.66 -5.18
C PRO A 635 63.42 9.36 -5.78
N ASP A 636 64.65 9.05 -5.40
CA ASP A 636 65.36 7.85 -5.84
C ASP A 636 65.08 6.61 -4.98
N SER A 637 64.35 6.74 -3.85
CA SER A 637 64.04 5.62 -2.97
C SER A 637 63.10 4.61 -3.62
N ARG A 638 63.29 3.32 -3.33
CA ARG A 638 62.47 2.20 -3.82
C ARG A 638 62.05 1.24 -2.70
N ASN A 639 62.34 1.57 -1.45
CA ASN A 639 61.93 0.79 -0.28
C ASN A 639 61.78 1.68 0.97
N PHE A 640 61.05 1.16 1.95
CA PHE A 640 60.84 1.76 3.27
C PHE A 640 60.46 0.67 4.27
N THR A 641 60.84 0.80 5.54
CA THR A 641 60.45 -0.16 6.58
C THR A 641 59.69 0.57 7.68
N ASP A 642 58.44 0.15 7.87
CA ASP A 642 57.57 0.63 8.94
C ASP A 642 57.74 -0.23 10.19
N ASN A 643 58.26 0.35 11.25
CA ASN A 643 58.50 -0.32 12.53
C ASN A 643 57.46 0.08 13.60
N GLU A 644 56.47 0.93 13.27
CA GLU A 644 55.45 1.42 14.19
C GLU A 644 54.13 0.68 14.00
N ILE A 645 54.16 -0.65 14.08
CA ILE A 645 53.04 -1.54 13.76
C ILE A 645 52.63 -2.42 14.94
N ILE A 646 51.36 -2.81 14.99
CA ILE A 646 50.79 -3.70 16.01
C ILE A 646 50.64 -5.12 15.44
N ARG A 647 51.03 -6.14 16.22
CA ARG A 647 50.87 -7.55 15.84
C ARG A 647 49.41 -7.92 15.61
N GLY A 648 49.14 -8.71 14.57
CA GLY A 648 47.79 -9.12 14.19
C GLY A 648 46.96 -8.02 13.51
N THR A 649 47.57 -6.86 13.22
CA THR A 649 46.91 -5.77 12.51
C THR A 649 47.32 -5.79 11.04
N THR A 650 46.33 -5.74 10.15
CA THR A 650 46.54 -5.49 8.72
C THR A 650 46.69 -4.00 8.51
N TYR A 651 47.81 -3.59 7.92
CA TYR A 651 48.01 -2.20 7.48
C TYR A 651 47.96 -2.13 5.96
N TYR A 652 47.40 -1.03 5.47
CA TYR A 652 47.32 -0.68 4.06
C TYR A 652 48.20 0.53 3.79
N TYR A 653 48.95 0.50 2.70
CA TYR A 653 49.97 1.49 2.35
C TYR A 653 49.77 2.04 0.94
N TRP A 654 50.17 3.30 0.77
CA TRP A 654 50.21 4.00 -0.51
C TRP A 654 51.45 4.86 -0.63
N ILE A 655 51.89 5.07 -1.87
CA ILE A 655 52.89 6.06 -2.24
C ILE A 655 52.25 7.13 -3.11
N LYS A 656 52.55 8.38 -2.82
CA LYS A 656 52.15 9.53 -3.64
C LYS A 656 53.38 10.19 -4.25
N ALA A 657 53.45 10.24 -5.58
CA ALA A 657 54.51 10.92 -6.32
C ALA A 657 54.02 12.26 -6.91
N ASN A 658 54.90 13.26 -6.90
CA ASN A 658 54.69 14.58 -7.52
C ASN A 658 53.38 15.27 -7.14
N ALA A 659 52.89 15.03 -5.91
CA ALA A 659 51.64 15.56 -5.37
C ALA A 659 50.32 15.09 -6.03
N SER A 660 50.33 14.24 -7.06
CA SER A 660 49.11 13.81 -7.76
C SER A 660 48.99 12.30 -8.06
N LEU A 661 50.07 11.58 -8.39
CA LEU A 661 49.98 10.16 -8.75
C LEU A 661 50.09 9.26 -7.52
N ASN A 662 49.09 8.40 -7.29
CA ASN A 662 49.14 7.39 -6.23
C ASN A 662 49.60 6.03 -6.79
N SER A 663 50.29 5.23 -5.96
CA SER A 663 50.52 3.81 -6.22
C SER A 663 49.24 3.00 -6.09
N ASN A 664 49.31 1.72 -6.49
CA ASN A 664 48.36 0.74 -5.97
C ASN A 664 48.42 0.69 -4.44
N ILE A 665 47.33 0.23 -3.84
CA ILE A 665 47.29 -0.17 -2.44
C ILE A 665 48.16 -1.41 -2.25
N ALA A 666 48.96 -1.44 -1.19
CA ALA A 666 49.66 -2.63 -0.74
C ALA A 666 49.33 -2.87 0.73
N SER A 667 49.06 -4.12 1.10
CA SER A 667 48.79 -4.46 2.49
C SER A 667 49.66 -5.60 2.97
N ALA A 668 49.92 -5.62 4.27
CA ALA A 668 50.53 -6.74 4.94
C ALA A 668 49.93 -6.86 6.34
N ALA A 669 49.64 -8.09 6.75
CA ALA A 669 49.22 -8.42 8.10
C ALA A 669 50.38 -9.08 8.83
N THR A 670 50.67 -8.65 10.05
CA THR A 670 51.53 -9.42 10.95
C THR A 670 50.73 -10.59 11.53
N GLU A 671 51.33 -11.77 11.66
CA GLU A 671 50.60 -13.01 12.01
C GLU A 671 49.79 -12.86 13.32
N SER A 672 48.48 -13.14 13.22
CA SER A 672 47.51 -13.18 14.30
C SER A 672 47.07 -14.62 14.53
N GLY A 673 47.43 -15.23 15.67
CA GLY A 673 46.83 -16.49 16.11
C GLY A 673 45.83 -16.23 17.24
N SER A 674 44.53 -16.29 16.97
CA SER A 674 43.47 -16.21 18.00
C SER A 674 42.86 -17.59 18.25
N ALA A 675 42.84 -18.05 19.50
CA ALA A 675 42.57 -19.45 19.89
C ALA A 675 41.22 -19.70 20.60
N VAL A 676 40.22 -18.82 20.44
CA VAL A 676 38.86 -18.96 21.02
C VAL A 676 37.80 -18.80 19.93
N ARG A 677 36.92 -19.80 19.76
CA ARG A 677 35.80 -19.81 18.78
C ARG A 677 34.45 -19.71 19.50
N LEU A 678 33.58 -18.80 19.09
CA LEU A 678 32.28 -18.46 19.70
C LEU A 678 31.13 -18.58 18.68
N SER A 679 30.00 -19.13 19.11
CA SER A 679 28.73 -19.22 18.36
C SER A 679 27.51 -18.98 19.27
N THR A 680 26.34 -18.78 18.69
CA THR A 680 25.07 -18.43 19.38
C THR A 680 23.92 -19.34 18.95
N SER A 681 22.91 -19.51 19.81
CA SER A 681 21.57 -20.03 19.50
C SER A 681 20.49 -19.19 20.19
N VAL A 682 19.27 -19.21 19.65
CA VAL A 682 18.14 -18.39 20.13
C VAL A 682 17.06 -19.28 20.75
N GLU A 683 16.50 -18.85 21.88
CA GLU A 683 15.32 -19.41 22.55
C GLU A 683 14.39 -18.26 22.99
N ASN A 684 13.13 -18.54 23.37
CA ASN A 684 12.17 -17.50 23.77
C ASN A 684 12.75 -16.64 24.91
N ASN A 685 12.83 -15.32 24.68
CA ASN A 685 13.39 -14.33 25.61
C ASN A 685 14.82 -14.63 26.09
N SER A 686 15.64 -15.39 25.33
CA SER A 686 17.05 -15.61 25.68
C SER A 686 17.97 -15.94 24.50
N VAL A 687 19.26 -15.68 24.67
CA VAL A 687 20.32 -16.10 23.74
C VAL A 687 21.31 -17.01 24.46
N THR A 688 21.58 -18.18 23.91
CA THR A 688 22.60 -19.09 24.44
C THR A 688 23.87 -19.01 23.61
N LEU A 689 25.00 -18.74 24.27
CA LEU A 689 26.35 -18.67 23.70
C LEU A 689 27.05 -20.02 23.89
N PHE A 690 27.83 -20.45 22.90
CA PHE A 690 28.70 -21.63 22.95
C PHE A 690 30.11 -21.28 22.50
N TRP A 691 31.14 -21.84 23.14
CA TRP A 691 32.52 -21.59 22.72
C TRP A 691 33.45 -22.78 22.90
N ASP A 692 34.52 -22.78 22.10
CA ASP A 692 35.62 -23.73 22.19
C ASP A 692 36.98 -23.00 22.28
N ILE A 693 37.93 -23.61 22.99
CA ILE A 693 39.25 -23.06 23.30
C ILE A 693 40.29 -24.16 23.05
N GLU A 694 41.00 -24.07 21.93
CA GLU A 694 42.03 -25.05 21.55
C GLU A 694 43.39 -24.71 22.20
N ASP A 695 44.04 -25.71 22.80
CA ASP A 695 45.44 -25.69 23.26
C ASP A 695 45.86 -24.56 24.23
N LEU A 696 44.96 -24.11 25.12
CA LEU A 696 45.25 -23.06 26.11
C LEU A 696 44.77 -23.35 27.53
N SER A 697 45.61 -23.07 28.51
CA SER A 697 45.23 -23.04 29.93
C SER A 697 44.45 -21.76 30.25
N VAL A 698 43.20 -21.86 30.69
CA VAL A 698 42.32 -20.71 30.96
C VAL A 698 42.25 -20.38 32.46
N SER A 699 42.63 -19.17 32.84
CA SER A 699 42.55 -18.59 34.19
C SER A 699 41.38 -17.60 34.37
N SER A 700 40.78 -17.09 33.29
CA SER A 700 39.58 -16.23 33.35
C SER A 700 38.77 -16.28 32.05
N LEU A 701 37.44 -16.25 32.15
CA LEU A 701 36.52 -16.05 31.02
C LEU A 701 35.54 -14.90 31.34
N GLU A 702 35.56 -13.87 30.49
CA GLU A 702 34.66 -12.72 30.56
C GLU A 702 33.77 -12.69 29.32
N ILE A 703 32.47 -12.51 29.51
CA ILE A 703 31.47 -12.47 28.44
C ILE A 703 31.03 -11.02 28.25
N TYR A 704 31.09 -10.55 27.00
CA TYR A 704 30.73 -9.19 26.62
C TYR A 704 29.58 -9.21 25.63
N ARG A 705 28.77 -8.16 25.67
CA ARG A 705 27.65 -7.91 24.78
C ARG A 705 27.60 -6.44 24.36
N ASP A 706 27.12 -6.20 23.14
CA ASP A 706 26.73 -4.89 22.64
C ASP A 706 25.57 -5.03 21.64
N THR A 707 24.92 -3.93 21.29
CA THR A 707 24.01 -3.82 20.13
C THR A 707 24.74 -3.31 18.88
N ASP A 708 25.98 -2.83 19.03
CA ASP A 708 26.90 -2.47 17.94
C ASP A 708 27.86 -3.63 17.59
N PRO A 709 28.11 -3.97 16.31
CA PRO A 709 29.11 -4.95 15.93
C PRO A 709 30.58 -4.54 16.24
N ASP A 710 30.87 -3.27 16.54
CA ASP A 710 32.20 -2.80 16.96
C ASP A 710 32.50 -3.23 18.41
N PRO A 711 33.56 -4.03 18.67
CA PRO A 711 33.96 -4.37 20.03
C PRO A 711 34.45 -3.17 20.87
N LYS A 712 34.65 -1.99 20.28
CA LYS A 712 34.94 -0.73 20.99
C LYS A 712 33.66 -0.10 21.54
N GLY A 713 33.20 -0.62 22.67
CA GLY A 713 31.97 -0.14 23.33
C GLY A 713 31.33 -1.21 24.20
N ARG A 714 31.61 -2.48 23.86
CA ARG A 714 31.03 -3.66 24.50
C ARG A 714 31.08 -3.64 26.02
N SER A 715 29.95 -3.95 26.61
CA SER A 715 29.78 -4.06 28.05
C SER A 715 29.97 -5.50 28.51
N ARG A 716 30.68 -5.70 29.62
CA ARG A 716 30.79 -7.04 30.21
C ARG A 716 29.48 -7.40 30.90
N ILE A 717 28.87 -8.51 30.50
CA ILE A 717 27.60 -8.97 31.07
C ILE A 717 27.79 -10.09 32.11
N ALA A 718 28.87 -10.87 32.03
CA ALA A 718 29.11 -11.96 32.98
C ALA A 718 30.58 -12.38 33.07
N TYR A 719 30.91 -13.08 34.16
CA TYR A 719 32.07 -13.96 34.26
C TYR A 719 31.60 -15.41 34.13
N SER A 720 32.39 -16.25 33.47
CA SER A 720 32.10 -17.68 33.33
C SER A 720 33.18 -18.53 34.04
N PRO A 721 32.83 -19.67 34.66
CA PRO A 721 33.81 -20.65 35.12
C PRO A 721 34.75 -21.05 33.98
N THR A 722 36.04 -21.26 34.28
CA THR A 722 37.08 -21.49 33.25
C THR A 722 36.93 -22.82 32.49
N ASP A 723 36.14 -23.75 33.03
CA ASP A 723 35.74 -25.02 32.44
C ASP A 723 34.40 -24.95 31.68
N SER A 724 33.63 -23.87 31.79
CA SER A 724 32.36 -23.71 31.08
C SER A 724 32.58 -23.53 29.56
N ARG A 725 31.61 -24.00 28.78
CA ARG A 725 31.58 -23.92 27.31
C ARG A 725 30.27 -23.32 26.78
N ALA A 726 29.39 -22.86 27.68
CA ALA A 726 28.14 -22.23 27.32
C ALA A 726 27.69 -21.18 28.35
N TYR A 727 26.85 -20.24 27.93
CA TYR A 727 26.22 -19.24 28.79
C TYR A 727 24.90 -18.77 28.18
N THR A 728 23.83 -18.68 28.98
CA THR A 728 22.54 -18.16 28.52
C THR A 728 22.34 -16.74 29.05
N ASP A 729 22.13 -15.81 28.13
CA ASP A 729 21.75 -14.43 28.38
C ASP A 729 20.23 -14.29 28.33
N SER A 730 19.59 -14.20 29.50
CA SER A 730 18.14 -14.01 29.65
C SER A 730 17.73 -12.53 29.76
N ASN A 731 18.68 -11.59 29.64
CA ASN A 731 18.42 -10.15 29.75
C ASN A 731 18.47 -9.49 28.37
N VAL A 732 17.70 -10.04 27.44
CA VAL A 732 17.65 -9.65 26.03
C VAL A 732 16.23 -9.28 25.64
N ILE A 733 16.09 -8.31 24.75
CA ILE A 733 14.79 -7.84 24.26
C ILE A 733 14.50 -8.53 22.91
N PRO A 734 13.38 -9.25 22.76
CA PRO A 734 12.95 -9.80 21.46
C PRO A 734 12.96 -8.73 20.36
N GLY A 735 13.42 -9.10 19.16
CA GLY A 735 13.60 -8.20 18.02
C GLY A 735 14.93 -7.42 18.04
N THR A 736 15.63 -7.32 19.17
CA THR A 736 16.92 -6.63 19.25
C THR A 736 18.08 -7.56 18.88
N THR A 737 18.91 -7.16 17.91
CA THR A 737 20.12 -7.93 17.56
C THR A 737 21.24 -7.60 18.55
N TYR A 738 21.80 -8.62 19.20
CA TYR A 738 22.93 -8.49 20.10
C TYR A 738 24.18 -9.15 19.52
N TYR A 739 25.34 -8.53 19.75
CA TYR A 739 26.67 -9.03 19.40
C TYR A 739 27.42 -9.44 20.66
N TYR A 740 28.10 -10.58 20.62
CA TYR A 740 28.75 -11.22 21.76
C TYR A 740 30.23 -11.49 21.52
N TRP A 741 31.01 -11.41 22.60
CA TRP A 741 32.42 -11.78 22.63
C TRP A 741 32.79 -12.49 23.93
N ILE A 742 33.83 -13.31 23.85
CA ILE A 742 34.48 -13.91 24.99
C ILE A 742 35.92 -13.45 25.07
N LYS A 743 36.33 -13.06 26.27
CA LYS A 743 37.71 -12.74 26.59
C LYS A 743 38.27 -13.80 27.53
N ALA A 744 39.19 -14.61 27.02
CA ALA A 744 39.97 -15.56 27.79
C ALA A 744 41.30 -14.91 28.24
N ASN A 745 41.71 -15.14 29.49
CA ASN A 745 43.03 -14.77 30.03
C ASN A 745 43.49 -13.35 29.68
N ALA A 746 42.85 -12.30 30.21
CA ALA A 746 43.23 -10.87 30.10
C ALA A 746 43.52 -10.26 28.70
N PHE A 747 43.76 -11.04 27.65
CA PHE A 747 44.38 -10.61 26.39
C PHE A 747 43.83 -11.34 25.16
N LEU A 748 43.13 -12.48 25.31
CA LEU A 748 42.67 -13.29 24.17
C LEU A 748 41.17 -13.11 23.94
N ASN A 749 40.78 -12.61 22.77
CA ASN A 749 39.37 -12.44 22.41
C ASN A 749 38.92 -13.52 21.42
N SER A 750 37.64 -13.91 21.50
CA SER A 750 36.97 -14.73 20.49
C SER A 750 36.67 -13.94 19.21
N ASN A 751 36.14 -14.63 18.20
CA ASN A 751 35.35 -14.00 17.14
C ASN A 751 34.07 -13.35 17.70
N THR A 752 33.48 -12.43 16.92
CA THR A 752 32.14 -11.89 17.16
C THR A 752 31.08 -12.94 16.78
N ALA A 753 30.05 -13.10 17.60
CA ALA A 753 28.84 -13.87 17.28
C ALA A 753 27.60 -13.00 17.52
N SER A 754 26.52 -13.16 16.76
CA SER A 754 25.30 -12.37 16.92
C SER A 754 24.04 -13.23 17.02
N ALA A 755 22.99 -12.69 17.63
CA ALA A 755 21.69 -13.33 17.74
C ALA A 755 20.56 -12.30 17.95
N THR A 756 19.36 -12.63 17.47
CA THR A 756 18.15 -11.81 17.60
C THR A 756 17.04 -12.69 18.19
N PRO A 757 16.66 -12.53 19.46
CA PRO A 757 15.57 -13.29 20.07
C PRO A 757 14.20 -12.91 19.47
N THR A 758 13.23 -13.83 19.41
CA THR A 758 11.87 -13.59 18.85
C THR A 758 10.77 -13.84 19.90
N ASN A 759 9.60 -13.23 19.71
CA ASN A 759 8.35 -13.53 20.43
C ASN A 759 7.41 -14.29 19.47
N GLU A 760 7.14 -15.57 19.72
CA GLU A 760 6.27 -16.38 18.84
C GLU A 760 4.78 -16.45 19.28
N ASP A 761 4.33 -15.78 20.35
CA ASP A 761 3.00 -16.01 20.94
C ASP A 761 1.84 -15.05 20.54
N ASN A 762 2.02 -14.13 19.58
CA ASN A 762 0.98 -13.11 19.23
C ASN A 762 0.15 -13.36 17.95
N THR A 763 0.04 -14.60 17.45
CA THR A 763 -0.85 -14.86 16.31
C THR A 763 -2.32 -14.86 16.76
N VAL A 764 -3.10 -13.85 16.37
CA VAL A 764 -4.55 -13.76 16.61
C VAL A 764 -5.30 -14.75 15.70
N ASN A 765 -6.17 -15.58 16.28
CA ASN A 765 -7.00 -16.53 15.54
C ASN A 765 -8.38 -15.93 15.22
N TYR A 766 -8.69 -15.79 13.93
CA TYR A 766 -9.96 -15.26 13.43
C TYR A 766 -11.00 -16.33 13.09
N ASP A 767 -10.69 -17.61 13.27
CA ASP A 767 -11.64 -18.70 13.04
C ASP A 767 -12.82 -18.59 14.03
N LEU A 768 -13.98 -19.10 13.61
CA LEU A 768 -15.11 -19.29 14.52
C LEU A 768 -14.70 -20.21 15.67
N ILE A 769 -14.62 -19.65 16.88
CA ILE A 769 -14.37 -20.38 18.12
C ILE A 769 -15.62 -20.26 18.99
N GLY A 770 -15.97 -21.33 19.71
CA GLY A 770 -17.07 -21.28 20.64
C GLY A 770 -18.18 -22.26 20.36
N TYR A 771 -19.29 -22.07 21.06
CA TYR A 771 -20.46 -22.93 21.00
C TYR A 771 -21.11 -22.99 19.61
N ALA A 772 -21.00 -21.93 18.81
CA ALA A 772 -21.46 -21.93 17.42
C ALA A 772 -20.70 -22.90 16.51
N THR A 773 -19.57 -23.48 16.94
CA THR A 773 -18.85 -24.56 16.20
C THR A 773 -19.48 -25.94 16.37
N LEU A 774 -20.34 -26.11 17.38
CA LEU A 774 -20.87 -27.42 17.74
C LEU A 774 -22.02 -27.82 16.80
N ASN A 775 -22.36 -29.12 16.82
CA ASN A 775 -23.59 -29.67 16.23
C ASN A 775 -23.90 -29.32 14.76
N GLY A 776 -22.87 -29.08 13.95
CA GLY A 776 -23.01 -28.72 12.54
C GLY A 776 -22.25 -27.46 12.16
N GLY A 777 -21.95 -26.61 13.16
CA GLY A 777 -21.21 -25.37 12.96
C GLY A 777 -22.08 -24.24 12.40
N THR A 778 -21.50 -23.05 12.29
CA THR A 778 -22.11 -21.88 11.66
C THR A 778 -21.28 -21.49 10.44
N THR A 779 -21.89 -21.54 9.27
CA THR A 779 -21.28 -21.17 7.97
C THR A 779 -22.03 -20.02 7.29
N GLY A 780 -23.23 -19.67 7.78
CA GLY A 780 -24.08 -18.64 7.19
C GLY A 780 -24.40 -18.90 5.73
N GLY A 781 -24.19 -17.88 4.90
CA GLY A 781 -24.36 -17.91 3.45
C GLY A 781 -23.23 -18.55 2.65
N GLU A 782 -22.21 -19.14 3.31
CA GLU A 782 -21.06 -19.75 2.64
C GLU A 782 -21.46 -20.78 1.56
N GLY A 783 -20.80 -20.71 0.40
CA GLY A 783 -21.02 -21.63 -0.71
C GLY A 783 -22.27 -21.35 -1.55
N GLY A 784 -22.99 -20.26 -1.26
CA GLY A 784 -24.19 -19.85 -1.97
C GLY A 784 -24.02 -18.60 -2.83
N ILE A 785 -25.12 -17.87 -3.06
CA ILE A 785 -25.13 -16.66 -3.90
C ILE A 785 -24.95 -15.40 -3.05
N SER A 786 -24.47 -14.31 -3.66
CA SER A 786 -24.30 -13.02 -3.00
C SER A 786 -25.15 -11.93 -3.63
N ILE A 787 -25.71 -11.05 -2.79
CA ILE A 787 -26.47 -9.86 -3.18
C ILE A 787 -25.88 -8.65 -2.46
N THR A 788 -25.67 -7.53 -3.16
CA THR A 788 -25.24 -6.28 -2.54
C THR A 788 -26.42 -5.32 -2.40
N CYS A 789 -26.64 -4.81 -1.18
CA CYS A 789 -27.72 -3.93 -0.81
C CYS A 789 -27.20 -2.64 -0.16
N SER A 790 -27.85 -1.52 -0.47
CA SER A 790 -27.58 -0.21 0.16
C SER A 790 -28.79 0.38 0.89
N THR A 791 -29.91 -0.36 0.92
CA THR A 791 -31.16 0.02 1.60
C THR A 791 -31.73 -1.17 2.36
N GLY A 792 -32.51 -0.91 3.41
CA GLY A 792 -33.13 -2.00 4.16
C GLY A 792 -34.20 -2.74 3.36
N ASP A 793 -34.90 -2.07 2.44
CA ASP A 793 -35.84 -2.73 1.53
C ASP A 793 -35.19 -3.79 0.65
N CYS A 794 -33.98 -3.53 0.14
CA CYS A 794 -33.21 -4.52 -0.63
C CYS A 794 -32.89 -5.75 0.23
N ILE A 795 -32.46 -5.54 1.48
CA ILE A 795 -32.12 -6.64 2.41
C ILE A 795 -33.37 -7.47 2.72
N LEU A 796 -34.48 -6.81 3.01
CA LEU A 796 -35.76 -7.48 3.28
C LEU A 796 -36.26 -8.27 2.08
N GLU A 797 -36.11 -7.73 0.87
CA GLU A 797 -36.48 -8.44 -0.36
C GLU A 797 -35.63 -9.70 -0.57
N ALA A 798 -34.31 -9.62 -0.36
CA ALA A 798 -33.42 -10.77 -0.47
C ALA A 798 -33.75 -11.88 0.55
N ILE A 799 -34.03 -11.51 1.81
CA ILE A 799 -34.47 -12.44 2.85
C ILE A 799 -35.83 -13.06 2.48
N GLN A 800 -36.74 -12.26 1.93
CA GLN A 800 -38.05 -12.73 1.51
C GLN A 800 -37.95 -13.73 0.36
N GLN A 801 -37.08 -13.50 -0.63
CA GLN A 801 -36.83 -14.45 -1.73
C GLN A 801 -36.24 -15.78 -1.21
N LYS A 802 -35.31 -15.72 -0.24
CA LYS A 802 -34.80 -16.93 0.44
C LYS A 802 -35.90 -17.68 1.20
N LYS A 803 -36.81 -16.94 1.84
CA LYS A 803 -37.94 -17.50 2.59
C LYS A 803 -38.98 -18.15 1.68
N ASP A 804 -39.30 -17.52 0.56
CA ASP A 804 -40.30 -18.01 -0.40
C ASP A 804 -39.79 -19.19 -1.25
N GLY A 805 -38.48 -19.46 -1.19
CA GLY A 805 -37.83 -20.54 -1.92
C GLY A 805 -37.40 -20.16 -3.34
N ASP A 806 -37.45 -18.86 -3.67
CA ASP A 806 -36.93 -18.32 -4.93
C ASP A 806 -35.39 -18.35 -4.96
N ILE A 807 -34.77 -18.20 -3.78
CA ILE A 807 -33.34 -18.47 -3.56
C ILE A 807 -33.25 -19.75 -2.71
N THR A 808 -32.65 -20.81 -3.26
CA THR A 808 -32.56 -22.11 -2.57
C THR A 808 -31.18 -22.34 -1.95
N GLU A 809 -30.15 -21.74 -2.56
CA GLU A 809 -28.76 -21.72 -2.15
C GLU A 809 -28.56 -20.88 -0.88
N PRO A 810 -27.53 -21.13 -0.06
CA PRO A 810 -27.11 -20.19 0.98
C PRO A 810 -26.98 -18.75 0.44
N LEU A 811 -27.17 -17.74 1.29
CA LEU A 811 -27.27 -16.35 0.84
C LEU A 811 -26.34 -15.43 1.62
N ILE A 812 -25.48 -14.71 0.90
CA ILE A 812 -24.67 -13.63 1.46
C ILE A 812 -25.27 -12.29 1.02
N ILE A 813 -25.57 -11.44 1.99
CA ILE A 813 -26.06 -10.07 1.76
C ILE A 813 -24.95 -9.10 2.16
N TYR A 814 -24.31 -8.51 1.16
CA TYR A 814 -23.32 -7.45 1.36
C TYR A 814 -24.02 -6.11 1.55
N VAL A 815 -23.74 -5.42 2.66
CA VAL A 815 -24.30 -4.11 2.95
C VAL A 815 -23.27 -3.05 2.58
N ASN A 816 -23.55 -2.31 1.51
CA ASN A 816 -22.68 -1.27 0.98
C ASN A 816 -23.43 0.07 0.94
N GLY A 817 -23.60 0.67 2.12
CA GLY A 817 -24.31 1.92 2.30
C GLY A 817 -25.16 1.96 3.57
N THR A 818 -25.78 3.11 3.81
CA THR A 818 -26.52 3.39 5.04
C THR A 818 -27.97 2.91 4.96
N VAL A 819 -28.31 1.92 5.78
CA VAL A 819 -29.67 1.45 6.04
C VAL A 819 -30.31 2.29 7.13
N THR A 820 -31.50 2.83 6.86
CA THR A 820 -32.21 3.75 7.76
C THR A 820 -33.71 3.42 7.79
N PRO A 821 -34.46 3.95 8.78
CA PRO A 821 -35.93 3.90 8.75
C PRO A 821 -36.57 4.49 7.48
N SER A 822 -35.91 5.43 6.79
CA SER A 822 -36.48 6.07 5.60
C SER A 822 -36.34 5.24 4.33
N ASN A 823 -35.41 4.28 4.30
CA ASN A 823 -35.18 3.37 3.17
C ASN A 823 -35.52 1.91 3.51
N THR A 824 -36.33 1.71 4.55
CA THR A 824 -36.78 0.41 5.02
C THR A 824 -38.29 0.46 5.32
N SER A 825 -39.05 -0.36 4.61
CA SER A 825 -40.51 -0.47 4.75
C SER A 825 -40.94 -1.14 6.06
N ALA A 826 -40.07 -1.95 6.67
CA ALA A 826 -40.26 -2.53 7.99
C ALA A 826 -39.59 -1.70 9.09
N SER A 827 -40.03 -1.89 10.34
CA SER A 827 -39.46 -1.19 11.49
C SER A 827 -38.13 -1.76 12.01
N LYS A 828 -37.63 -2.82 11.35
CA LYS A 828 -36.39 -3.55 11.64
C LYS A 828 -36.06 -4.47 10.45
N ILE A 829 -34.82 -4.93 10.37
CA ILE A 829 -34.41 -5.98 9.44
C ILE A 829 -34.72 -7.33 10.06
N ASP A 830 -35.77 -8.00 9.57
CA ASP A 830 -36.29 -9.24 10.17
C ASP A 830 -35.74 -10.48 9.44
N VAL A 831 -34.69 -11.09 10.00
CA VAL A 831 -34.14 -12.38 9.57
C VAL A 831 -34.99 -13.48 10.21
N LYS A 832 -36.12 -13.78 9.56
CA LYS A 832 -37.20 -14.54 10.19
C LYS A 832 -37.65 -15.79 9.44
N GLU A 833 -37.63 -16.93 10.14
CA GLU A 833 -38.05 -18.24 9.61
C GLU A 833 -37.29 -18.61 8.34
N VAL A 834 -35.96 -18.41 8.38
CA VAL A 834 -35.01 -18.62 7.29
C VAL A 834 -33.72 -19.21 7.84
N GLN A 835 -32.87 -19.74 6.96
CA GLN A 835 -31.58 -20.31 7.32
C GLN A 835 -30.51 -20.01 6.27
N ASP A 836 -29.25 -20.22 6.64
CA ASP A 836 -28.08 -20.14 5.77
C ASP A 836 -27.90 -18.73 5.18
N ILE A 837 -27.87 -17.72 6.05
CA ILE A 837 -27.72 -16.31 5.65
C ILE A 837 -26.53 -15.67 6.35
N SER A 838 -25.70 -14.96 5.58
CA SER A 838 -24.73 -14.00 6.11
C SER A 838 -25.15 -12.58 5.75
N ILE A 839 -25.15 -11.64 6.70
CA ILE A 839 -25.24 -10.20 6.44
C ILE A 839 -23.89 -9.59 6.80
N ILE A 840 -23.17 -9.08 5.78
CA ILE A 840 -21.78 -8.66 5.94
C ILE A 840 -21.62 -7.22 5.43
N GLY A 841 -21.11 -6.31 6.25
CA GLY A 841 -20.82 -4.95 5.78
C GLY A 841 -19.60 -4.93 4.85
N VAL A 842 -19.66 -4.09 3.81
CA VAL A 842 -18.53 -3.86 2.91
C VAL A 842 -17.64 -2.79 3.52
N GLU A 843 -16.37 -3.11 3.74
CA GLU A 843 -15.40 -2.21 4.37
C GLU A 843 -15.94 -1.64 5.69
N THR A 844 -16.21 -0.34 5.75
CA THR A 844 -16.86 0.34 6.88
C THR A 844 -18.23 0.92 6.52
N ASP A 845 -18.75 0.62 5.33
CA ASP A 845 -19.96 1.25 4.76
C ASP A 845 -21.26 0.53 5.16
N GLY A 846 -21.16 -0.66 5.77
CA GLY A 846 -22.30 -1.44 6.26
C GLY A 846 -22.96 -0.83 7.51
N LEU A 847 -23.56 0.36 7.38
CA LEU A 847 -24.15 1.12 8.48
C LEU A 847 -25.67 0.94 8.59
N PHE A 848 -26.16 0.58 9.77
CA PHE A 848 -27.57 0.62 10.16
C PHE A 848 -27.78 1.75 11.16
N ASP A 849 -28.33 2.87 10.68
CA ASP A 849 -28.51 4.08 11.48
C ASP A 849 -29.98 4.26 11.85
N GLY A 850 -30.30 4.15 13.13
CA GLY A 850 -31.66 4.32 13.62
C GLY A 850 -32.54 3.07 13.58
N ILE A 851 -32.05 1.96 13.01
CA ILE A 851 -32.81 0.71 12.77
C ILE A 851 -31.98 -0.53 13.15
N GLY A 852 -32.61 -1.52 13.77
CA GLY A 852 -31.94 -2.73 14.27
C GLY A 852 -32.22 -3.99 13.44
N ILE A 853 -31.44 -5.04 13.72
CA ILE A 853 -31.54 -6.37 13.11
C ILE A 853 -32.18 -7.33 14.11
N LYS A 854 -33.16 -8.12 13.66
CA LYS A 854 -33.81 -9.17 14.46
C LYS A 854 -33.62 -10.52 13.80
N ILE A 855 -33.03 -11.45 14.54
CA ILE A 855 -32.95 -12.87 14.19
C ILE A 855 -34.06 -13.58 14.96
N TYR A 856 -35.03 -14.16 14.26
CA TYR A 856 -36.17 -14.82 14.89
C TYR A 856 -36.55 -16.10 14.17
N LYS A 857 -36.53 -17.23 14.87
CA LYS A 857 -36.79 -18.53 14.23
C LYS A 857 -35.85 -18.86 13.07
N ALA A 858 -34.59 -18.48 13.19
CA ALA A 858 -33.60 -18.63 12.13
C ALA A 858 -32.40 -19.47 12.60
N SER A 859 -31.76 -20.16 11.67
CA SER A 859 -30.64 -21.05 11.95
C SER A 859 -29.49 -20.80 10.98
N ASN A 860 -28.26 -21.01 11.41
CA ASN A 860 -27.05 -20.82 10.60
C ASN A 860 -26.96 -19.39 10.04
N ILE A 861 -26.82 -18.41 10.93
CA ILE A 861 -26.81 -16.98 10.60
C ILE A 861 -25.49 -16.33 11.03
N ILE A 862 -24.89 -15.56 10.12
CA ILE A 862 -23.72 -14.73 10.39
C ILE A 862 -24.11 -13.25 10.22
N ILE A 863 -23.81 -12.43 11.22
CA ILE A 863 -23.82 -10.96 11.09
C ILE A 863 -22.39 -10.51 11.33
N GLN A 864 -21.76 -9.90 10.33
CA GLN A 864 -20.33 -9.59 10.40
C GLN A 864 -20.01 -8.21 9.83
N ASN A 865 -19.07 -7.50 10.44
CA ASN A 865 -18.53 -6.25 9.88
C ASN A 865 -19.58 -5.15 9.60
N VAL A 866 -20.61 -5.04 10.44
CA VAL A 866 -21.63 -3.98 10.33
C VAL A 866 -21.56 -3.05 11.52
N THR A 867 -21.83 -1.77 11.28
CA THR A 867 -22.09 -0.79 12.34
C THR A 867 -23.59 -0.68 12.54
N VAL A 868 -24.09 -0.88 13.75
CA VAL A 868 -25.50 -0.65 14.10
C VAL A 868 -25.58 0.36 15.22
N ARG A 869 -26.24 1.50 14.99
CA ARG A 869 -26.26 2.58 15.96
C ARG A 869 -27.62 3.21 16.18
N ASN A 870 -27.80 3.77 17.38
CA ASN A 870 -28.89 4.69 17.72
C ASN A 870 -30.29 4.16 17.35
N VAL A 871 -30.57 2.88 17.60
CA VAL A 871 -31.82 2.24 17.16
C VAL A 871 -33.03 2.78 17.92
N THR A 872 -33.82 3.64 17.26
CA THR A 872 -34.97 4.32 17.89
C THR A 872 -36.31 3.67 17.60
N ILE A 873 -36.37 2.78 16.60
CA ILE A 873 -37.59 2.10 16.15
C ILE A 873 -37.50 0.58 16.32
N GLY A 874 -38.63 -0.10 16.07
CA GLY A 874 -38.70 -1.55 16.19
C GLY A 874 -38.55 -2.01 17.64
N ASP A 875 -37.68 -2.99 17.87
CA ASP A 875 -37.41 -3.54 19.20
C ASP A 875 -36.47 -2.61 20.01
N LYS A 876 -35.88 -1.59 19.36
CA LYS A 876 -34.82 -0.72 19.92
C LYS A 876 -33.53 -1.42 20.33
N ASP A 877 -33.46 -2.73 20.10
CA ASP A 877 -32.24 -3.52 20.18
C ASP A 877 -31.40 -3.29 18.91
N ALA A 878 -30.07 -3.15 19.02
CA ALA A 878 -29.22 -3.07 17.83
C ALA A 878 -29.23 -4.42 17.07
N ILE A 879 -28.91 -5.51 17.77
CA ILE A 879 -29.09 -6.88 17.29
C ILE A 879 -29.87 -7.68 18.34
N GLY A 880 -31.08 -8.09 18.01
CA GLY A 880 -31.91 -8.96 18.85
C GLY A 880 -32.02 -10.37 18.28
N ILE A 881 -31.86 -11.39 19.13
CA ILE A 881 -31.99 -12.80 18.78
C ILE A 881 -33.07 -13.43 19.66
N GLU A 882 -34.07 -14.05 19.04
CA GLU A 882 -35.18 -14.66 19.77
C GLU A 882 -35.50 -16.06 19.24
N GLY A 883 -35.61 -17.00 20.18
CA GLY A 883 -35.77 -18.40 19.88
C GLY A 883 -37.15 -18.79 19.32
N PRO A 884 -37.27 -19.98 18.71
CA PRO A 884 -36.21 -20.99 18.54
C PRO A 884 -35.20 -20.62 17.44
N ALA A 885 -33.94 -20.35 17.77
CA ALA A 885 -32.91 -19.96 16.79
C ALA A 885 -31.56 -20.57 17.18
N ASP A 886 -30.73 -20.97 16.22
CA ASP A 886 -29.48 -21.65 16.56
C ASP A 886 -28.35 -21.42 15.55
N HIS A 887 -27.11 -21.71 15.96
CA HIS A 887 -25.90 -21.55 15.14
C HIS A 887 -25.77 -20.10 14.64
N ILE A 888 -25.52 -19.19 15.57
CA ILE A 888 -25.45 -17.75 15.31
C ILE A 888 -24.05 -17.22 15.61
N TRP A 889 -23.49 -16.48 14.67
CA TRP A 889 -22.20 -15.81 14.83
C TRP A 889 -22.34 -14.30 14.59
N ILE A 890 -22.03 -13.51 15.61
CA ILE A 890 -21.97 -12.03 15.51
C ILE A 890 -20.52 -11.62 15.70
N ASP A 891 -19.93 -11.07 14.65
CA ASP A 891 -18.47 -10.95 14.58
C ASP A 891 -18.01 -9.62 13.97
N HIS A 892 -16.94 -9.02 14.51
CA HIS A 892 -16.38 -7.77 13.97
C HIS A 892 -17.42 -6.65 13.75
N CYS A 893 -18.50 -6.61 14.54
CA CYS A 893 -19.50 -5.55 14.44
C CYS A 893 -19.15 -4.40 15.38
N GLU A 894 -19.61 -3.20 15.04
CA GLU A 894 -19.57 -2.03 15.92
C GLU A 894 -21.01 -1.68 16.34
N LEU A 895 -21.31 -1.74 17.64
CA LEU A 895 -22.64 -1.48 18.17
C LEU A 895 -22.56 -0.36 19.20
N TYR A 896 -23.37 0.70 19.02
CA TYR A 896 -23.42 1.79 19.99
C TYR A 896 -24.71 2.60 19.98
N ALA A 897 -24.90 3.40 21.02
CA ALA A 897 -26.01 4.34 21.11
C ALA A 897 -25.55 5.66 21.74
N GLU A 898 -26.40 6.68 21.76
CA GLU A 898 -26.12 7.87 22.57
C GLU A 898 -26.19 7.51 24.06
N TYR A 899 -25.17 7.91 24.83
CA TYR A 899 -25.01 7.61 26.25
C TYR A 899 -24.89 8.90 27.09
N GLN A 900 -25.30 8.83 28.37
CA GLN A 900 -25.29 9.91 29.38
C GLN A 900 -26.24 11.10 29.18
N ASN A 901 -26.61 11.45 27.94
CA ASN A 901 -27.52 12.57 27.65
C ASN A 901 -28.98 12.16 27.37
N VAL A 902 -29.25 10.85 27.35
CA VAL A 902 -30.59 10.27 27.15
C VAL A 902 -31.00 9.39 28.33
N ASP A 903 -32.31 9.21 28.50
CA ASP A 903 -32.85 8.26 29.47
C ASP A 903 -32.38 6.82 29.16
N LYS A 904 -32.17 6.03 30.21
CA LYS A 904 -31.66 4.65 30.11
C LYS A 904 -32.51 3.71 29.25
N ASP A 905 -33.80 4.03 29.05
CA ASP A 905 -34.75 3.25 28.25
C ASP A 905 -35.12 3.95 26.93
N TYR A 906 -34.41 5.04 26.57
CA TYR A 906 -34.55 5.67 25.27
C TYR A 906 -34.19 4.70 24.13
N TYR A 907 -33.04 4.04 24.28
CA TYR A 907 -32.62 2.84 23.53
C TYR A 907 -32.82 1.58 24.40
N ASP A 908 -32.84 0.37 23.80
CA ASP A 908 -32.86 -0.88 24.56
C ASP A 908 -31.48 -1.55 24.66
N GLY A 909 -31.32 -2.82 24.28
CA GLY A 909 -30.04 -3.52 24.30
C GLY A 909 -29.20 -3.25 23.06
N LEU A 910 -27.87 -3.34 23.14
CA LEU A 910 -27.08 -3.44 21.91
C LEU A 910 -27.15 -4.87 21.36
N LEU A 911 -27.02 -5.87 22.23
CA LEU A 911 -27.03 -7.26 21.80
C LEU A 911 -27.83 -8.14 22.76
N ASP A 912 -28.97 -8.65 22.32
CA ASP A 912 -29.90 -9.39 23.18
C ASP A 912 -30.18 -10.79 22.64
N CYS A 913 -30.17 -11.83 23.50
CA CYS A 913 -30.66 -13.17 23.16
C CYS A 913 -31.65 -13.71 24.20
N LYS A 914 -32.82 -14.17 23.74
CA LYS A 914 -34.01 -14.44 24.57
C LYS A 914 -34.67 -15.77 24.15
N ARG A 915 -35.37 -16.44 25.07
CA ARG A 915 -36.01 -17.76 24.83
C ARG A 915 -35.02 -18.88 24.47
N ASP A 916 -35.47 -19.88 23.74
CA ASP A 916 -34.78 -21.09 23.28
C ASP A 916 -33.82 -20.84 22.11
N VAL A 917 -32.92 -19.86 22.26
CA VAL A 917 -31.78 -19.68 21.34
C VAL A 917 -30.63 -20.58 21.79
N GLU A 918 -29.85 -21.17 20.88
CA GLU A 918 -28.72 -22.03 21.25
C GLU A 918 -27.52 -21.90 20.29
N PHE A 919 -26.31 -22.25 20.74
CA PHE A 919 -25.08 -22.28 19.92
C PHE A 919 -24.69 -20.92 19.34
N ILE A 920 -24.26 -20.03 20.21
CA ILE A 920 -23.97 -18.64 19.87
C ILE A 920 -22.50 -18.31 20.14
N THR A 921 -21.86 -17.58 19.22
CA THR A 921 -20.56 -16.92 19.44
C THR A 921 -20.67 -15.43 19.13
N TYR A 922 -20.18 -14.60 20.06
CA TYR A 922 -19.90 -13.18 19.84
C TYR A 922 -18.39 -12.94 19.92
N SER A 923 -17.79 -12.52 18.81
CA SER A 923 -16.35 -12.34 18.75
C SER A 923 -15.91 -11.04 18.09
N PHE A 924 -14.81 -10.46 18.56
CA PHE A 924 -14.20 -9.28 17.95
C PHE A 924 -15.17 -8.10 17.74
N ASN A 925 -16.24 -7.97 18.53
CA ASN A 925 -17.16 -6.85 18.39
C ASN A 925 -16.67 -5.66 19.21
N TYR A 926 -16.85 -4.45 18.70
CA TYR A 926 -16.69 -3.22 19.46
C TYR A 926 -18.07 -2.76 19.93
N LEU A 927 -18.33 -2.81 21.23
CA LEU A 927 -19.59 -2.38 21.82
C LEU A 927 -19.35 -1.24 22.79
N HIS A 928 -19.89 -0.07 22.48
CA HIS A 928 -19.62 1.14 23.27
C HIS A 928 -20.84 2.04 23.43
N ASP A 929 -20.74 2.99 24.36
CA ASP A 929 -21.73 4.02 24.60
C ASP A 929 -23.16 3.48 24.77
N SER A 930 -23.44 2.80 25.89
CA SER A 930 -24.79 2.32 26.17
C SER A 930 -25.12 2.20 27.66
N TRP A 931 -26.39 2.44 27.98
CA TRP A 931 -26.95 2.14 29.30
C TRP A 931 -27.13 0.64 29.55
N LYS A 932 -27.56 -0.09 28.52
CA LYS A 932 -27.90 -1.53 28.59
C LYS A 932 -27.18 -2.23 27.46
N MET A 933 -26.09 -2.92 27.79
CA MET A 933 -25.23 -3.51 26.77
C MET A 933 -25.82 -4.80 26.19
N MET A 934 -25.91 -5.87 27.00
CA MET A 934 -26.26 -7.20 26.51
C MET A 934 -27.15 -8.00 27.48
N LEU A 935 -28.27 -8.53 26.97
CA LEU A 935 -29.18 -9.39 27.72
C LEU A 935 -29.10 -10.85 27.26
N VAL A 936 -28.92 -11.78 28.19
CA VAL A 936 -29.02 -13.22 27.95
C VAL A 936 -30.10 -13.79 28.87
N GLY A 937 -31.27 -14.06 28.29
CA GLY A 937 -32.49 -14.43 29.00
C GLY A 937 -33.25 -13.22 29.54
N SER A 938 -34.48 -13.05 29.09
CA SER A 938 -35.31 -11.85 29.31
C SER A 938 -35.86 -11.70 30.74
N SER A 939 -36.06 -12.80 31.47
CA SER A 939 -36.68 -12.81 32.79
C SER A 939 -36.13 -13.93 33.68
N SER A 940 -36.52 -13.95 34.96
CA SER A 940 -36.13 -15.00 35.91
C SER A 940 -36.69 -16.39 35.59
N SER A 941 -37.69 -16.48 34.69
CA SER A 941 -38.19 -17.76 34.16
C SER A 941 -37.55 -18.13 32.81
N ASP A 942 -36.75 -17.24 32.23
CA ASP A 942 -36.15 -17.42 30.91
C ASP A 942 -34.73 -18.03 31.01
N THR A 943 -34.67 -19.22 31.59
CA THR A 943 -33.44 -19.89 32.04
C THR A 943 -32.93 -20.97 31.07
N TYR A 944 -33.28 -20.89 29.79
CA TYR A 944 -32.82 -21.84 28.77
C TYR A 944 -31.29 -21.84 28.67
N ASP A 945 -30.68 -23.00 28.42
CA ASP A 945 -29.23 -23.11 28.25
C ASP A 945 -28.81 -22.76 26.83
N ARG A 946 -28.50 -21.47 26.65
CA ARG A 946 -28.25 -20.89 25.32
C ARG A 946 -26.87 -21.18 24.76
N LYS A 947 -25.93 -21.66 25.59
CA LYS A 947 -24.56 -21.97 25.17
C LYS A 947 -23.93 -20.80 24.39
N LEU A 948 -23.68 -19.70 25.09
CA LEU A 948 -23.06 -18.50 24.51
C LEU A 948 -21.56 -18.45 24.77
N THR A 949 -20.79 -18.13 23.74
CA THR A 949 -19.36 -17.79 23.83
C THR A 949 -19.16 -16.31 23.53
N MET A 950 -18.33 -15.63 24.33
CA MET A 950 -17.92 -14.25 24.11
C MET A 950 -16.40 -14.18 24.16
N HIS A 951 -15.76 -13.78 23.06
CA HIS A 951 -14.31 -13.58 23.08
C HIS A 951 -13.78 -12.43 22.25
N HIS A 952 -12.68 -11.83 22.68
CA HIS A 952 -12.02 -10.74 21.96
C HIS A 952 -12.93 -9.53 21.68
N ASN A 953 -14.01 -9.34 22.44
CA ASN A 953 -14.87 -8.17 22.30
C ASN A 953 -14.33 -7.00 23.12
N TYR A 954 -14.50 -5.79 22.59
CA TYR A 954 -14.19 -4.55 23.28
C TYR A 954 -15.47 -3.92 23.83
N PHE A 955 -15.58 -3.81 25.15
CA PHE A 955 -16.64 -3.07 25.83
C PHE A 955 -16.09 -1.75 26.34
N ASP A 956 -16.57 -0.61 25.83
CA ASP A 956 -16.03 0.70 26.19
C ASP A 956 -17.10 1.73 26.55
N ASN A 957 -16.92 2.44 27.66
CA ASN A 957 -17.83 3.49 28.12
C ASN A 957 -19.29 3.04 28.23
N VAL A 958 -19.55 2.06 29.10
CA VAL A 958 -20.84 1.37 29.21
C VAL A 958 -21.36 1.42 30.63
N ASN A 959 -22.67 1.49 30.83
CA ASN A 959 -23.20 1.50 32.20
C ASN A 959 -23.29 0.09 32.81
N SER A 960 -23.98 -0.83 32.13
CA SER A 960 -24.29 -2.14 32.69
C SER A 960 -24.55 -3.24 31.66
N ARG A 961 -24.64 -4.49 32.15
CA ARG A 961 -25.05 -5.70 31.41
C ARG A 961 -24.00 -6.20 30.40
N THR A 962 -22.81 -6.55 30.85
CA THR A 962 -21.71 -6.96 29.94
C THR A 962 -21.24 -8.42 30.09
N PRO A 963 -22.12 -9.45 30.11
CA PRO A 963 -23.57 -9.44 29.93
C PRO A 963 -24.37 -9.46 31.24
N LEU A 964 -25.69 -9.22 31.17
CA LEU A 964 -26.64 -9.74 32.15
C LEU A 964 -27.08 -11.13 31.72
N TYR A 965 -26.67 -12.18 32.45
CA TYR A 965 -26.85 -13.58 32.07
C TYR A 965 -27.78 -14.35 33.01
N ARG A 966 -28.84 -14.97 32.46
CA ARG A 966 -29.85 -15.75 33.20
C ARG A 966 -29.92 -17.21 32.75
N GLY A 967 -29.78 -18.12 33.73
CA GLY A 967 -29.83 -19.57 33.53
C GLY A 967 -28.72 -20.10 32.63
N GLY A 968 -28.65 -21.43 32.49
CA GLY A 968 -27.73 -22.07 31.55
C GLY A 968 -26.24 -21.89 31.85
N SER A 969 -25.44 -22.09 30.81
CA SER A 969 -23.98 -22.02 30.82
C SER A 969 -23.43 -21.15 29.70
N GLY A 970 -22.24 -20.59 29.91
CA GLY A 970 -21.57 -19.74 28.93
C GLY A 970 -20.07 -19.60 29.18
N HIS A 971 -19.36 -19.10 28.18
CA HIS A 971 -17.90 -18.96 28.21
C HIS A 971 -17.49 -17.54 27.76
N VAL A 972 -16.72 -16.85 28.59
CA VAL A 972 -16.32 -15.46 28.40
C VAL A 972 -14.81 -15.37 28.55
N PHE A 973 -14.08 -15.15 27.45
CA PHE A 973 -12.61 -15.10 27.50
C PHE A 973 -11.95 -14.07 26.59
N ASN A 974 -10.75 -13.59 26.94
CA ASN A 974 -10.01 -12.59 26.16
C ASN A 974 -10.81 -11.32 25.81
N ASN A 975 -11.84 -10.93 26.58
CA ASN A 975 -12.55 -9.68 26.32
C ASN A 975 -11.87 -8.54 27.07
N TYR A 976 -11.92 -7.35 26.47
CA TYR A 976 -11.45 -6.12 27.11
C TYR A 976 -12.64 -5.26 27.52
N TYR A 977 -12.72 -4.96 28.82
CA TYR A 977 -13.75 -4.13 29.42
C TYR A 977 -13.11 -2.83 29.93
N SER A 978 -13.56 -1.69 29.43
CA SER A 978 -13.07 -0.35 29.77
C SER A 978 -14.24 0.56 30.14
N GLY A 979 -14.16 1.23 31.30
CA GLY A 979 -15.13 2.26 31.66
C GLY A 979 -16.54 1.73 31.97
N ILE A 980 -16.66 0.71 32.83
CA ILE A 980 -17.96 0.19 33.29
C ILE A 980 -18.51 1.07 34.42
N GLY A 981 -19.61 1.78 34.16
CA GLY A 981 -20.19 2.78 35.07
C GLY A 981 -21.09 2.24 36.19
N SER A 982 -21.48 0.96 36.17
CA SER A 982 -22.31 0.37 37.25
C SER A 982 -22.01 -1.10 37.53
N THR A 983 -22.22 -2.00 36.58
CA THR A 983 -22.01 -3.46 36.77
C THR A 983 -21.57 -4.13 35.47
N GLY A 984 -20.58 -5.00 35.55
CA GLY A 984 -20.08 -5.76 34.41
C GLY A 984 -20.86 -7.04 34.13
N ILE A 985 -20.17 -8.18 34.18
CA ILE A 985 -20.76 -9.51 34.03
C ILE A 985 -21.70 -9.77 35.22
N ASN A 986 -23.00 -9.85 34.98
CA ASN A 986 -24.03 -10.04 36.00
C ASN A 986 -24.71 -11.41 35.84
N THR A 987 -24.36 -12.37 36.69
CA THR A 987 -24.87 -13.75 36.64
C THR A 987 -26.10 -13.93 37.54
N ARG A 988 -27.14 -14.55 37.00
CA ARG A 988 -28.46 -14.65 37.65
C ARG A 988 -29.16 -15.97 37.34
N ALA A 989 -30.19 -16.28 38.15
CA ALA A 989 -31.13 -17.36 37.90
C ALA A 989 -30.46 -18.72 37.65
N GLY A 990 -29.42 -19.03 38.42
CA GLY A 990 -28.68 -20.30 38.33
C GLY A 990 -27.73 -20.43 37.14
N ALA A 991 -27.40 -19.33 36.44
CA ALA A 991 -26.37 -19.34 35.41
C ALA A 991 -25.01 -19.79 35.97
N CYS A 992 -24.21 -20.50 35.16
CA CYS A 992 -22.81 -20.82 35.46
C CYS A 992 -21.92 -20.41 34.28
N LEU A 993 -21.04 -19.42 34.48
CA LEU A 993 -20.15 -18.93 33.42
C LEU A 993 -18.68 -19.27 33.69
N LYS A 994 -17.97 -19.77 32.67
CA LYS A 994 -16.50 -19.76 32.67
C LYS A 994 -16.03 -18.37 32.26
N VAL A 995 -15.33 -17.66 33.15
CA VAL A 995 -14.86 -16.28 32.91
C VAL A 995 -13.34 -16.28 33.05
N GLU A 996 -12.62 -16.31 31.93
CA GLU A 996 -11.16 -16.45 31.97
C GLU A 996 -10.39 -15.58 31.00
N ASN A 997 -9.19 -15.17 31.40
CA ASN A 997 -8.32 -14.37 30.55
C ASN A 997 -8.93 -13.03 30.07
N ASN A 998 -9.86 -12.43 30.83
CA ASN A 998 -10.42 -11.12 30.48
C ASN A 998 -9.68 -9.98 31.18
N TYR A 999 -9.68 -8.80 30.57
CA TYR A 999 -9.07 -7.61 31.13
C TYR A 999 -10.15 -6.57 31.48
N PHE A 1000 -10.21 -6.15 32.74
CA PHE A 1000 -11.11 -5.10 33.21
C PHE A 1000 -10.31 -3.87 33.62
N LYS A 1001 -10.61 -2.73 32.99
CA LYS A 1001 -10.02 -1.43 33.28
C LYS A 1001 -11.11 -0.42 33.61
N ASP A 1002 -10.87 0.41 34.62
CA ASP A 1002 -11.78 1.51 34.99
C ASP A 1002 -13.24 1.03 35.19
N ALA A 1003 -13.41 -0.11 35.85
CA ALA A 1003 -14.69 -0.82 35.93
C ALA A 1003 -15.27 -0.85 37.35
N ILE A 1004 -16.56 -0.56 37.47
CA ILE A 1004 -17.34 -0.77 38.71
C ILE A 1004 -18.02 -2.14 38.65
N ASN A 1005 -17.82 -2.93 39.70
CA ASN A 1005 -18.46 -4.25 39.87
C ASN A 1005 -18.29 -5.16 38.65
N PRO A 1006 -17.05 -5.49 38.23
CA PRO A 1006 -16.79 -6.15 36.95
C PRO A 1006 -17.40 -7.54 36.82
N ILE A 1007 -17.56 -8.29 37.93
CA ILE A 1007 -18.22 -9.61 37.95
C ILE A 1007 -19.10 -9.74 39.20
N VAL A 1008 -20.42 -9.80 39.04
CA VAL A 1008 -21.37 -9.75 40.16
C VAL A 1008 -22.59 -10.66 39.97
N TRP A 1009 -23.36 -10.80 41.05
CA TRP A 1009 -24.77 -11.15 41.02
C TRP A 1009 -25.57 -9.94 41.53
N ALA A 1010 -26.39 -9.33 40.69
CA ALA A 1010 -27.14 -8.15 41.06
C ALA A 1010 -28.59 -8.12 40.54
N TYR A 1011 -29.47 -7.45 41.29
CA TYR A 1011 -30.85 -7.14 40.93
C TYR A 1011 -31.74 -8.36 40.60
N GLY A 1012 -31.58 -9.48 41.30
CA GLY A 1012 -32.42 -10.68 41.12
C GLY A 1012 -32.47 -11.64 42.31
N ASP A 1013 -33.52 -12.45 42.37
CA ASP A 1013 -33.85 -13.29 43.54
C ASP A 1013 -33.01 -14.56 43.68
N VAL A 1014 -32.43 -15.04 42.58
CA VAL A 1014 -31.64 -16.27 42.53
C VAL A 1014 -30.26 -15.94 41.97
N ALA A 1015 -29.23 -16.29 42.71
CA ALA A 1015 -27.83 -16.08 42.33
C ALA A 1015 -27.43 -16.89 41.10
N GLY A 1016 -26.55 -16.33 40.29
CA GLY A 1016 -25.72 -17.08 39.35
C GLY A 1016 -24.38 -17.45 39.97
N SER A 1017 -23.52 -18.08 39.19
CA SER A 1017 -22.19 -18.52 39.60
C SER A 1017 -21.17 -18.37 38.48
N VAL A 1018 -19.90 -18.29 38.85
CA VAL A 1018 -18.76 -18.22 37.91
C VAL A 1018 -17.69 -19.25 38.24
N ASP A 1019 -17.01 -19.72 37.20
CA ASP A 1019 -15.74 -20.44 37.22
C ASP A 1019 -14.69 -19.49 36.62
N GLN A 1020 -13.92 -18.82 37.48
CA GLN A 1020 -13.02 -17.74 37.06
C GLN A 1020 -11.54 -18.15 37.08
N SER A 1021 -10.77 -17.77 36.05
CA SER A 1021 -9.32 -17.98 35.96
C SER A 1021 -8.61 -16.83 35.25
N ASN A 1022 -7.42 -16.45 35.70
CA ASN A 1022 -6.52 -15.52 35.00
C ASN A 1022 -7.18 -14.22 34.49
N ASN A 1023 -8.10 -13.57 35.22
CA ASN A 1023 -8.61 -12.26 34.81
C ASN A 1023 -7.74 -11.14 35.41
N THR A 1024 -7.51 -10.06 34.64
CA THR A 1024 -6.82 -8.86 35.12
C THR A 1024 -7.82 -7.77 35.50
N PHE A 1025 -7.57 -7.11 36.63
CA PHE A 1025 -8.40 -6.03 37.16
C PHE A 1025 -7.54 -4.80 37.42
N GLU A 1026 -7.55 -3.84 36.50
CA GLU A 1026 -6.86 -2.56 36.58
C GLU A 1026 -7.85 -1.44 36.96
N ASN A 1027 -7.55 -0.69 38.01
CA ASN A 1027 -8.39 0.42 38.48
C ASN A 1027 -9.88 0.08 38.62
N VAL A 1028 -10.20 -1.09 39.16
CA VAL A 1028 -11.59 -1.52 39.40
C VAL A 1028 -12.06 -1.18 40.80
N SER A 1029 -13.36 -1.01 40.97
CA SER A 1029 -13.99 -0.86 42.28
C SER A 1029 -15.09 -1.90 42.51
N TRP A 1030 -15.17 -2.37 43.74
CA TRP A 1030 -16.17 -3.34 44.20
C TRP A 1030 -17.10 -2.63 45.19
N ASP A 1031 -18.31 -2.35 44.76
CA ASP A 1031 -19.33 -1.67 45.56
C ASP A 1031 -20.50 -2.62 45.86
N PHE A 1032 -20.39 -3.27 47.01
CA PHE A 1032 -21.41 -4.14 47.61
C PHE A 1032 -22.18 -3.42 48.74
N SER A 1033 -22.22 -2.08 48.73
CA SER A 1033 -22.91 -1.31 49.78
C SER A 1033 -24.44 -1.42 49.71
N SER A 1034 -24.98 -1.90 48.58
CA SER A 1034 -26.41 -2.19 48.42
C SER A 1034 -26.69 -3.69 48.56
N ASP A 1035 -27.78 -4.06 49.25
CA ASP A 1035 -28.26 -5.45 49.33
C ASP A 1035 -28.60 -6.05 47.95
N SER A 1036 -28.67 -5.22 46.92
CA SER A 1036 -29.00 -5.60 45.54
C SER A 1036 -27.81 -5.96 44.65
N VAL A 1037 -26.57 -5.82 45.13
CA VAL A 1037 -25.34 -6.18 44.39
C VAL A 1037 -24.49 -7.06 45.30
N ASN A 1038 -24.15 -8.26 44.83
CA ASN A 1038 -23.50 -9.29 45.63
C ASN A 1038 -22.39 -9.98 44.83
N GLU A 1039 -21.47 -10.65 45.53
CA GLU A 1039 -20.53 -11.57 44.90
C GLU A 1039 -21.29 -12.76 44.25
N PRO A 1040 -20.88 -13.21 43.06
CA PRO A 1040 -21.48 -14.38 42.43
C PRO A 1040 -21.11 -15.66 43.19
N GLY A 1041 -21.93 -16.70 43.06
CA GLY A 1041 -21.56 -18.04 43.53
C GLY A 1041 -20.37 -18.62 42.76
N SER A 1042 -19.87 -19.78 43.19
CA SER A 1042 -18.84 -20.54 42.45
C SER A 1042 -19.46 -21.76 41.77
N CYS A 1043 -18.96 -22.06 40.57
CA CYS A 1043 -19.27 -23.30 39.86
C CYS A 1043 -18.02 -23.86 39.18
N GLN A 1044 -18.15 -25.02 38.53
CA GLN A 1044 -17.11 -25.61 37.69
C GLN A 1044 -17.73 -25.94 36.35
N LEU A 1045 -17.15 -25.43 35.27
CA LEU A 1045 -17.68 -25.59 33.93
C LEU A 1045 -16.61 -26.13 32.98
N SER A 1046 -16.93 -27.26 32.33
CA SER A 1046 -16.07 -27.82 31.28
C SER A 1046 -16.51 -27.28 29.93
N ILE A 1047 -15.59 -26.68 29.18
CA ILE A 1047 -15.83 -26.13 27.86
C ILE A 1047 -15.74 -27.23 26.79
N PRO A 1048 -16.78 -27.44 25.95
CA PRO A 1048 -16.89 -28.60 25.07
C PRO A 1048 -16.28 -28.42 23.68
N TYR A 1049 -15.47 -27.39 23.44
CA TYR A 1049 -14.80 -27.10 22.16
C TYR A 1049 -13.33 -26.70 22.40
N PRO A 1050 -12.44 -26.85 21.41
CA PRO A 1050 -11.06 -26.38 21.54
C PRO A 1050 -10.97 -24.85 21.48
N TYR A 1051 -10.20 -24.26 22.39
CA TYR A 1051 -9.98 -22.80 22.41
C TYR A 1051 -8.62 -22.40 23.01
N SER A 1052 -7.84 -23.35 23.54
CA SER A 1052 -6.60 -23.05 24.27
C SER A 1052 -5.54 -22.35 23.43
N THR A 1053 -5.50 -22.61 22.12
CA THR A 1053 -4.62 -21.94 21.16
C THR A 1053 -5.05 -20.50 20.85
N SER A 1054 -6.24 -20.12 21.29
CA SER A 1054 -6.81 -18.78 21.12
C SER A 1054 -6.83 -18.00 22.43
N LEU A 1055 -6.29 -18.55 23.53
CA LEU A 1055 -6.10 -17.82 24.78
C LEU A 1055 -4.81 -16.99 24.69
N HIS A 1056 -4.89 -15.73 25.06
CA HIS A 1056 -3.73 -14.85 25.12
C HIS A 1056 -3.33 -14.57 26.56
N ALA A 1057 -2.06 -14.17 26.75
CA ALA A 1057 -1.66 -13.58 28.00
C ALA A 1057 -2.54 -12.35 28.27
N THR A 1058 -3.04 -12.23 29.48
CA THR A 1058 -4.09 -11.25 29.78
C THR A 1058 -3.64 -9.81 29.63
N GLU A 1059 -2.39 -9.52 29.92
CA GLU A 1059 -1.74 -8.23 29.71
C GLU A 1059 -1.76 -7.78 28.25
N ASP A 1060 -1.81 -8.71 27.30
CA ASP A 1060 -1.86 -8.44 25.85
C ASP A 1060 -3.30 -8.29 25.33
N VAL A 1061 -4.30 -8.71 26.12
CA VAL A 1061 -5.71 -8.65 25.71
C VAL A 1061 -6.14 -7.23 25.32
N PRO A 1062 -5.81 -6.14 26.04
CA PRO A 1062 -6.18 -4.79 25.62
C PRO A 1062 -5.64 -4.41 24.24
N SER A 1063 -4.35 -4.64 23.97
CA SER A 1063 -3.74 -4.26 22.68
C SER A 1063 -4.28 -5.11 21.53
N ILE A 1064 -4.44 -6.41 21.75
CA ILE A 1064 -5.03 -7.33 20.77
C ILE A 1064 -6.48 -6.92 20.46
N VAL A 1065 -7.31 -6.74 21.49
CA VAL A 1065 -8.72 -6.45 21.29
C VAL A 1065 -8.94 -5.08 20.66
N ILE A 1066 -8.20 -4.03 21.06
CA ILE A 1066 -8.30 -2.70 20.43
C ILE A 1066 -7.89 -2.75 18.95
N ALA A 1067 -6.84 -3.50 18.61
CA ALA A 1067 -6.35 -3.58 17.25
C ALA A 1067 -7.31 -4.31 16.29
N HIS A 1068 -8.05 -5.30 16.82
CA HIS A 1068 -8.76 -6.29 16.02
C HIS A 1068 -10.28 -6.27 16.15
N ALA A 1069 -10.87 -5.70 17.20
CA ALA A 1069 -12.33 -5.64 17.34
C ALA A 1069 -12.96 -4.51 16.51
N GLY A 1070 -14.21 -4.72 16.07
CA GLY A 1070 -15.02 -3.75 15.33
C GLY A 1070 -14.92 -3.89 13.80
N VAL A 1071 -15.56 -2.94 13.11
CA VAL A 1071 -15.67 -2.93 11.64
C VAL A 1071 -14.34 -2.56 10.97
N GLY A 1072 -14.20 -2.93 9.68
CA GLY A 1072 -13.00 -2.65 8.88
C GLY A 1072 -11.81 -3.56 9.20
N LYS A 1073 -11.98 -4.58 10.05
CA LYS A 1073 -10.90 -5.46 10.53
C LYS A 1073 -10.91 -6.86 9.92
N ILE A 1074 -11.95 -7.19 9.15
CA ILE A 1074 -12.08 -8.47 8.43
C ILE A 1074 -11.28 -8.49 7.10
N GLY A 1075 -10.21 -7.70 6.99
CA GLY A 1075 -9.39 -7.47 5.79
C GLY A 1075 -8.57 -8.68 5.32
N ASN A 1076 -9.27 -9.75 4.94
CA ASN A 1076 -8.93 -10.84 4.02
C ASN A 1076 -10.07 -11.88 3.92
N THR A 1077 -11.22 -11.68 4.60
CA THR A 1077 -12.36 -12.61 4.55
C THR A 1077 -13.48 -12.18 3.59
N LEU A 1078 -13.47 -10.94 3.06
CA LEU A 1078 -14.30 -10.55 1.90
C LEU A 1078 -13.61 -10.78 0.54
N SER A 1079 -12.31 -11.00 0.52
CA SER A 1079 -11.57 -11.56 -0.63
C SER A 1079 -11.65 -13.10 -0.68
N ASN A 1080 -12.15 -13.75 0.39
CA ASN A 1080 -12.25 -15.21 0.49
C ASN A 1080 -13.63 -15.79 0.17
N PHE A 1081 -14.60 -14.97 -0.27
CA PHE A 1081 -15.77 -15.46 -1.01
C PHE A 1081 -15.72 -15.16 -2.52
N SER A 1082 -14.65 -14.51 -2.99
CA SER A 1082 -14.21 -14.52 -4.39
C SER A 1082 -12.96 -15.38 -4.64
N GLN A 1083 -12.37 -15.99 -3.59
CA GLN A 1083 -11.28 -16.97 -3.73
C GLN A 1083 -11.63 -18.32 -3.10
N PHE A 1084 -12.06 -19.26 -3.95
CA PHE A 1084 -11.56 -20.63 -3.76
C PHE A 1084 -10.06 -20.63 -4.04
N GLY A 1085 -9.27 -20.46 -2.97
CA GLY A 1085 -7.94 -21.01 -2.83
C GLY A 1085 -6.76 -20.05 -3.00
N THR A 1086 -6.17 -19.64 -1.88
CA THR A 1086 -4.70 -19.61 -1.73
C THR A 1086 -4.29 -19.96 -0.29
N SER A 1087 -3.95 -21.24 -0.03
CA SER A 1087 -3.18 -21.62 1.16
C SER A 1087 -1.70 -21.29 0.94
N ALA A 1088 -1.02 -20.84 2.00
CA ALA A 1088 0.42 -20.67 2.24
C ALA A 1088 1.39 -20.76 1.03
N LYS A 1089 2.12 -19.65 0.77
CA LYS A 1089 3.26 -19.60 -0.16
C LYS A 1089 4.27 -20.71 0.16
N GLY A 1090 4.39 -21.73 -0.70
CA GLY A 1090 5.48 -22.72 -0.67
C GLY A 1090 5.10 -24.19 -0.82
N GLU A 1091 3.80 -24.54 -0.81
CA GLU A 1091 3.33 -25.92 -0.97
C GLU A 1091 2.86 -26.29 -2.39
N LEU A 1092 3.08 -27.55 -2.77
CA LEU A 1092 2.52 -28.19 -3.96
C LEU A 1092 0.99 -28.33 -3.83
N MET A 1093 0.26 -27.66 -4.71
CA MET A 1093 -1.21 -27.67 -4.72
C MET A 1093 -1.78 -28.55 -5.81
N ALA A 1094 -2.98 -29.11 -5.60
CA ALA A 1094 -3.68 -29.96 -6.55
C ALA A 1094 -5.21 -29.70 -6.46
N TYR A 1095 -5.83 -29.18 -7.53
CA TYR A 1095 -7.26 -28.81 -7.54
C TYR A 1095 -7.89 -28.98 -8.95
N PRO A 1096 -9.21 -29.22 -9.06
CA PRO A 1096 -10.12 -29.57 -7.98
C PRO A 1096 -9.75 -30.92 -7.35
N ASN A 1097 -9.99 -31.07 -6.05
CA ASN A 1097 -9.73 -32.30 -5.31
C ASN A 1097 -10.86 -32.50 -4.28
N PRO A 1098 -11.86 -33.37 -4.56
CA PRO A 1098 -11.88 -34.37 -5.63
C PRO A 1098 -12.02 -33.80 -7.06
N VAL A 1099 -11.42 -34.48 -8.04
CA VAL A 1099 -11.48 -34.10 -9.45
C VAL A 1099 -12.84 -34.47 -10.04
N GLY A 1100 -13.69 -33.47 -10.25
CA GLY A 1100 -15.04 -33.63 -10.79
C GLY A 1100 -15.12 -34.10 -12.25
N ALA A 1101 -16.32 -33.96 -12.84
CA ALA A 1101 -16.66 -34.47 -14.17
C ALA A 1101 -15.80 -33.93 -15.32
N ALA A 1102 -15.09 -32.82 -15.12
CA ALA A 1102 -14.19 -32.23 -16.10
C ALA A 1102 -12.90 -33.03 -16.32
N ASN A 1103 -12.57 -34.00 -15.43
CA ASN A 1103 -11.39 -34.86 -15.53
C ASN A 1103 -10.03 -34.13 -15.65
N VAL A 1104 -9.95 -32.86 -15.25
CA VAL A 1104 -8.70 -32.09 -15.26
C VAL A 1104 -8.30 -31.79 -13.82
N LEU A 1105 -7.06 -32.17 -13.48
CA LEU A 1105 -6.39 -31.81 -12.24
C LEU A 1105 -5.33 -30.74 -12.52
N THR A 1106 -5.48 -29.58 -11.90
CA THR A 1106 -4.49 -28.51 -11.90
C THR A 1106 -3.52 -28.70 -10.75
N ILE A 1107 -2.22 -28.64 -11.03
CA ILE A 1107 -1.16 -28.72 -10.03
C ILE A 1107 -0.34 -27.44 -10.05
N ASN A 1108 -0.18 -26.77 -8.91
CA ASN A 1108 0.73 -25.63 -8.79
C ASN A 1108 2.01 -26.04 -8.08
N ILE A 1109 3.14 -25.88 -8.76
CA ILE A 1109 4.48 -26.23 -8.32
C ILE A 1109 5.15 -24.98 -7.71
N PRO A 1110 5.38 -24.93 -6.39
CA PRO A 1110 6.02 -23.80 -5.75
C PRO A 1110 7.49 -23.70 -6.17
N ASN A 1111 7.97 -22.47 -6.35
CA ASN A 1111 9.38 -22.17 -6.70
C ASN A 1111 9.89 -22.83 -7.98
N TYR A 1112 9.03 -23.04 -8.99
CA TYR A 1112 9.40 -23.61 -10.29
C TYR A 1112 10.64 -22.92 -10.90
N ARG A 1113 11.66 -23.71 -11.24
CA ARG A 1113 12.92 -23.27 -11.86
C ARG A 1113 13.15 -23.86 -13.26
N GLY A 1114 12.21 -24.64 -13.79
CA GLY A 1114 12.27 -25.16 -15.16
C GLY A 1114 12.88 -26.55 -15.31
N ASN A 1115 13.13 -27.26 -14.21
CA ASN A 1115 13.77 -28.59 -14.23
C ASN A 1115 13.03 -29.65 -13.40
N GLU A 1116 11.86 -29.31 -12.85
CA GLU A 1116 11.05 -30.17 -11.99
C GLU A 1116 10.38 -31.31 -12.80
N GLN A 1117 10.24 -32.49 -12.18
CA GLN A 1117 9.49 -33.62 -12.75
C GLN A 1117 8.23 -33.91 -11.96
N ILE A 1118 7.11 -34.06 -12.66
CA ILE A 1118 5.83 -34.51 -12.11
C ILE A 1118 5.73 -36.02 -12.27
N ARG A 1119 5.40 -36.70 -11.17
CA ARG A 1119 5.11 -38.13 -11.14
C ARG A 1119 3.83 -38.37 -10.36
N ILE A 1120 2.85 -39.08 -10.93
CA ILE A 1120 1.64 -39.50 -10.21
C ILE A 1120 1.67 -41.01 -10.01
N VAL A 1121 1.45 -41.44 -8.77
CA VAL A 1121 1.34 -42.85 -8.38
C VAL A 1121 0.00 -43.11 -7.70
N ASN A 1122 -0.58 -44.30 -7.89
CA ASN A 1122 -1.72 -44.73 -7.08
C ASN A 1122 -1.27 -45.22 -5.70
N LEU A 1123 -2.22 -45.52 -4.79
CA LEU A 1123 -1.90 -46.02 -3.43
C LEU A 1123 -1.16 -47.37 -3.39
N LEU A 1124 -1.10 -48.11 -4.49
CA LEU A 1124 -0.30 -49.34 -4.62
C LEU A 1124 1.14 -49.05 -5.08
N GLY A 1125 1.51 -47.77 -5.24
CA GLY A 1125 2.83 -47.33 -5.71
C GLY A 1125 3.05 -47.46 -7.22
N LYS A 1126 2.01 -47.80 -8.00
CA LYS A 1126 2.10 -47.90 -9.47
C LYS A 1126 2.05 -46.51 -10.10
N GLU A 1127 3.06 -46.19 -10.90
CA GLU A 1127 3.14 -44.95 -11.68
C GLU A 1127 2.10 -44.94 -12.80
N VAL A 1128 1.30 -43.87 -12.84
CA VAL A 1128 0.25 -43.64 -13.85
C VAL A 1128 0.58 -42.47 -14.77
N LEU A 1129 1.44 -41.54 -14.33
CA LEU A 1129 1.94 -40.44 -15.14
C LEU A 1129 3.35 -40.04 -14.70
N LYS A 1130 4.24 -39.77 -15.66
CA LYS A 1130 5.54 -39.14 -15.42
C LYS A 1130 5.96 -38.27 -16.59
N ARG A 1131 6.22 -37.00 -16.32
CA ARG A 1131 6.70 -36.03 -17.32
C ARG A 1131 7.41 -34.84 -16.65
N PRO A 1132 8.28 -34.11 -17.37
CA PRO A 1132 8.76 -32.82 -16.89
C PRO A 1132 7.60 -31.84 -16.73
N ALA A 1133 7.72 -30.96 -15.73
CA ALA A 1133 6.93 -29.74 -15.66
C ALA A 1133 7.44 -28.77 -16.75
N LYS A 1134 6.50 -28.08 -17.36
CA LYS A 1134 6.62 -27.05 -18.40
C LYS A 1134 6.37 -25.66 -17.81
N SER A 1135 5.59 -25.56 -16.74
CA SER A 1135 5.28 -24.31 -16.04
C SER A 1135 5.09 -24.54 -14.54
N ASN A 1136 5.00 -23.44 -13.79
CA ASN A 1136 4.63 -23.43 -12.37
C ASN A 1136 3.18 -23.89 -12.14
N THR A 1137 2.30 -23.79 -13.13
CA THR A 1137 0.95 -24.38 -13.11
C THR A 1137 0.81 -25.41 -14.20
N GLU A 1138 0.32 -26.59 -13.87
CA GLU A 1138 0.25 -27.76 -14.74
C GLU A 1138 -1.15 -28.35 -14.76
N TYR A 1139 -1.73 -28.47 -15.95
CA TYR A 1139 -3.02 -29.15 -16.14
C TYR A 1139 -2.76 -30.60 -16.55
N ILE A 1140 -3.36 -31.52 -15.81
CA ILE A 1140 -3.24 -32.95 -16.04
C ILE A 1140 -4.62 -33.53 -16.28
N ASP A 1141 -4.82 -34.01 -17.50
CA ASP A 1141 -5.97 -34.83 -17.83
C ASP A 1141 -5.85 -36.18 -17.11
N VAL A 1142 -6.85 -36.48 -16.28
CA VAL A 1142 -6.98 -37.68 -15.48
C VAL A 1142 -8.21 -38.49 -15.89
N ALA A 1143 -8.76 -38.27 -17.10
CA ALA A 1143 -9.92 -39.01 -17.60
C ALA A 1143 -9.67 -40.52 -17.66
N ASP A 1144 -8.44 -40.92 -17.98
CA ASP A 1144 -8.03 -42.32 -18.07
C ASP A 1144 -7.61 -42.92 -16.71
N PHE A 1145 -7.63 -42.12 -15.63
CA PHE A 1145 -7.29 -42.61 -14.29
C PHE A 1145 -8.52 -43.29 -13.70
N PRO A 1146 -8.42 -44.55 -13.23
CA PRO A 1146 -9.52 -45.17 -12.48
C PRO A 1146 -9.91 -44.33 -11.24
N SER A 1147 -11.19 -44.34 -10.86
CA SER A 1147 -11.63 -43.67 -9.63
C SER A 1147 -10.85 -44.18 -8.41
N GLY A 1148 -10.35 -43.26 -7.59
CA GLY A 1148 -9.48 -43.61 -6.46
C GLY A 1148 -8.56 -42.48 -6.01
N GLN A 1149 -7.72 -42.79 -5.02
CA GLN A 1149 -6.75 -41.86 -4.46
C GLN A 1149 -5.37 -42.02 -5.11
N TYR A 1150 -4.73 -40.89 -5.37
CA TYR A 1150 -3.44 -40.78 -6.05
C TYR A 1150 -2.52 -39.81 -5.30
N ILE A 1151 -1.21 -39.99 -5.45
CA ILE A 1151 -0.18 -39.13 -4.90
C ILE A 1151 0.62 -38.52 -6.06
N ILE A 1152 0.65 -37.19 -6.09
CA ILE A 1152 1.56 -36.40 -6.92
C ILE A 1152 2.89 -36.29 -6.18
N GLN A 1153 3.99 -36.52 -6.90
CA GLN A 1153 5.34 -36.28 -6.45
C GLN A 1153 6.00 -35.28 -7.41
N VAL A 1154 6.52 -34.18 -6.86
CA VAL A 1154 7.32 -33.20 -7.62
C VAL A 1154 8.70 -33.08 -7.00
N LYS A 1155 9.74 -33.36 -7.80
CA LYS A 1155 11.14 -33.32 -7.37
C LYS A 1155 11.80 -32.03 -7.84
N THR A 1156 12.36 -31.28 -6.90
CA THR A 1156 13.22 -30.11 -7.14
C THR A 1156 14.69 -30.49 -6.98
N THR A 1157 15.62 -29.55 -7.20
CA THR A 1157 17.06 -29.77 -6.96
C THR A 1157 17.43 -29.98 -5.49
N THR A 1158 16.59 -29.55 -4.55
CA THR A 1158 16.88 -29.58 -3.10
C THR A 1158 15.87 -30.38 -2.27
N SER A 1159 14.70 -30.74 -2.80
CA SER A 1159 13.66 -31.48 -2.06
C SER A 1159 12.68 -32.25 -2.98
N THR A 1160 11.80 -33.08 -2.38
CA THR A 1160 10.67 -33.71 -3.08
C THR A 1160 9.39 -33.39 -2.32
N GLN A 1161 8.42 -32.78 -3.00
CA GLN A 1161 7.11 -32.47 -2.43
C GLN A 1161 6.06 -33.50 -2.86
N LEU A 1162 5.10 -33.78 -1.98
CA LEU A 1162 4.05 -34.77 -2.17
C LEU A 1162 2.68 -34.14 -1.93
N LYS A 1163 1.68 -34.43 -2.76
CA LYS A 1163 0.28 -34.03 -2.53
C LYS A 1163 -0.67 -35.13 -2.96
N MET A 1164 -1.70 -35.41 -2.15
CA MET A 1164 -2.73 -36.41 -2.47
C MET A 1164 -3.90 -35.75 -3.20
N PHE A 1165 -4.49 -36.46 -4.16
CA PHE A 1165 -5.78 -36.09 -4.73
C PHE A 1165 -6.69 -37.31 -4.96
N VAL A 1166 -7.99 -37.04 -5.07
CA VAL A 1166 -9.05 -38.01 -5.31
C VAL A 1166 -9.62 -37.79 -6.71
N LYS A 1167 -9.73 -38.85 -7.52
CA LYS A 1167 -10.38 -38.82 -8.84
C LYS A 1167 -11.75 -39.47 -8.85
#